data_AF-A0A1F7XC06-F1
#
_entry.id   AF-A0A1F7XC06-F1
#
_cell.length_a   1.000
_cell.length_b   1.000
_cell.length_c   1.000
_cell.angle_alpha   90.00
_cell.angle_beta   90.00
_cell.angle_gamma   90.00
#
_symmetry.space_group_name_H-M   'P 1'
#
loop_
_entity.id
_entity.type
_entity.pdbx_description
1 polymer ?
#
loop_
_entity_poly.entity_id
_entity_poly.type
_entity_poly.pdbx_seq_one_letter_code
_entity_poly.pdbx_strand_id
1 'polypeptide(L)'
;MKFFKNNKNILLVLLAGIIIRLLLSPFGTLVLDFNTFIAWSNRLVYFGLSSFYDIWSDYLPGYMYILWILGKINNLNIIPQILLYKLPAIISDVLTAGVIYLILKDKVKEKIALITAGIYIFNPAIWANSTLWGQVDSLTAFFSLSSIWLASMNPIASSILLAIGTAIKPQAALAAGVILFIMLKKKWKLSKILGYIILSLLIFISTFIPFAGGSNLPVFIFQRIQATLNQYPYSSINAFNFWGFSGFWKSEGRGILSANFVGYLLTVIVFIFGFLKIKLKNLGEYKLAALLFLTSFLFFSRMHERHLLFVYAPLSISAATNPILWVPLLGLSITYLANLFYSYLWITKDFLNAFSSFEIKIFILVNLVLFIILFQEVIRDRVSKVDLKIFKLLKTGVKSKIQNFPSLKISAKKVKIYLGLILAFSLFTRLLFLNHPGKEYFDEVYHAFTARIMLHGDPKAWEWWNPHPTGYAYEWTHPPLAKEGMVLGMLIFGENSFGWRFPGAILGVGAVLMIYLISKALFKDEGIALLAAGVFSLDGLPLVMSRIGMNDSYILFFVLLSIYLYLKDKNFLSAIFFGLAISSKWSAFWAIPIFVVAHFVLKKKFRISYLWFVVIPPAIYLLSYLPMFLTGHNFEVFIGMQKQMWWYHTRLRATHPYTSLWYTWPLLIRPIWLYTGALKDKVENIYVMGNPIVFWTGLVAVFTCLYYAFKDKSKVLALTVFSYLIFFVPWAASPRIMFFYHYLPSIPFLAIATGYVLRKNPKLISAFFICAFILFIYFYPHWSGIPIPKVLDTSYYWFNSWR
;
A
#
# COMPACT_ATOMS: atom_id res chain seq x y z
N MET A 1 -12.31 -37.54 1.60
CA MET A 1 -13.21 -36.88 2.58
C MET A 1 -12.54 -36.42 3.89
N LYS A 2 -11.77 -37.24 4.60
CA LYS A 2 -11.19 -36.90 5.94
C LYS A 2 -10.23 -35.70 5.94
N PHE A 3 -9.39 -35.55 4.90
CA PHE A 3 -8.50 -34.40 4.73
C PHE A 3 -9.28 -33.08 4.58
N PHE A 4 -10.34 -33.07 3.76
CA PHE A 4 -11.17 -31.89 3.52
C PHE A 4 -11.93 -31.44 4.78
N LYS A 5 -12.44 -32.40 5.57
CA LYS A 5 -13.16 -32.11 6.83
C LYS A 5 -12.24 -31.47 7.88
N ASN A 6 -10.98 -31.90 7.96
CA ASN A 6 -10.01 -31.41 8.94
C ASN A 6 -9.24 -30.15 8.50
N ASN A 7 -9.34 -29.74 7.24
CA ASN A 7 -8.56 -28.63 6.67
C ASN A 7 -9.43 -27.57 5.98
N LYS A 8 -10.69 -27.41 6.41
CA LYS A 8 -11.65 -26.48 5.81
C LYS A 8 -11.12 -25.04 5.72
N ASN A 9 -10.38 -24.58 6.73
CA ASN A 9 -9.86 -23.22 6.79
C ASN A 9 -8.83 -22.91 5.69
N ILE A 10 -7.88 -23.82 5.45
CA ILE A 10 -6.89 -23.62 4.38
C ILE A 10 -7.54 -23.70 3.01
N LEU A 11 -8.52 -24.59 2.82
CA LEU A 11 -9.25 -24.68 1.56
C LEU A 11 -9.99 -23.37 1.21
N LEU A 12 -10.57 -22.69 2.21
CA LEU A 12 -11.17 -21.36 2.01
C LEU A 12 -10.13 -20.30 1.62
N VAL A 13 -8.94 -20.32 2.23
CA VAL A 13 -7.84 -19.41 1.88
C VAL A 13 -7.36 -19.65 0.45
N LEU A 14 -7.17 -20.92 0.06
CA LEU A 14 -6.77 -21.30 -1.29
C LEU A 14 -7.86 -20.96 -2.32
N LEU A 15 -9.14 -21.20 -1.99
CA LEU A 15 -10.28 -20.86 -2.84
C LEU A 15 -10.39 -19.35 -3.07
N ALA A 16 -10.26 -18.55 -2.01
CA ALA A 16 -10.23 -17.09 -2.15
C ALA A 16 -9.02 -16.64 -3.00
N GLY A 17 -7.86 -17.27 -2.81
CA GLY A 17 -6.65 -16.97 -3.58
C GLY A 17 -6.77 -17.29 -5.07
N ILE A 18 -7.44 -18.38 -5.45
CA ILE A 18 -7.69 -18.71 -6.87
C ILE A 18 -8.77 -17.81 -7.48
N ILE A 19 -9.86 -17.52 -6.77
CA ILE A 19 -10.93 -16.63 -7.28
C ILE A 19 -10.36 -15.26 -7.60
N ILE A 20 -9.59 -14.65 -6.69
CA ILE A 20 -8.95 -13.36 -6.93
C ILE A 20 -8.05 -13.42 -8.17
N ARG A 21 -7.28 -14.50 -8.35
CA ARG A 21 -6.39 -14.62 -9.52
C ARG A 21 -7.16 -14.76 -10.83
N LEU A 22 -8.25 -15.53 -10.85
CA LEU A 22 -9.11 -15.64 -12.02
C LEU A 22 -9.77 -14.31 -12.38
N LEU A 23 -10.15 -13.50 -11.39
CA LEU A 23 -10.69 -12.14 -11.61
C LEU A 23 -9.63 -11.18 -12.14
N LEU A 24 -8.37 -11.33 -11.71
CA LEU A 24 -7.26 -10.46 -12.10
C LEU A 24 -6.58 -10.89 -13.42
N SER A 25 -6.71 -12.15 -13.84
CA SER A 25 -5.98 -12.70 -14.99
C SER A 25 -6.21 -11.97 -16.33
N PRO A 26 -7.35 -11.31 -16.61
CA PRO A 26 -7.52 -10.53 -17.84
C PRO A 26 -6.64 -9.27 -17.91
N PHE A 27 -6.07 -8.82 -16.79
CA PHE A 27 -5.35 -7.54 -16.68
C PHE A 27 -3.83 -7.73 -16.63
N GLY A 28 -3.09 -6.69 -17.02
CA GLY A 28 -1.64 -6.56 -16.76
C GLY A 28 -0.71 -7.51 -17.53
N THR A 29 -1.21 -8.24 -18.52
CA THR A 29 -0.43 -9.20 -19.31
C THR A 29 0.72 -8.51 -20.04
N LEU A 30 1.95 -9.03 -19.90
CA LEU A 30 3.04 -8.60 -20.76
C LEU A 30 2.93 -9.31 -22.11
N VAL A 31 2.35 -8.62 -23.09
CA VAL A 31 2.01 -9.17 -24.41
C VAL A 31 3.22 -9.77 -25.13
N LEU A 32 4.41 -9.20 -24.96
CA LEU A 32 5.65 -9.69 -25.58
C LEU A 32 5.97 -11.14 -25.16
N ASP A 33 6.10 -11.37 -23.85
CA ASP A 33 6.39 -12.70 -23.29
C ASP A 33 5.24 -13.67 -23.60
N PHE A 34 4.01 -13.17 -23.48
CA PHE A 34 2.80 -13.97 -23.69
C PHE A 34 2.70 -14.50 -25.13
N ASN A 35 2.94 -13.65 -26.12
CA ASN A 35 2.95 -14.04 -27.53
C ASN A 35 4.09 -15.02 -27.85
N THR A 36 5.22 -14.90 -27.15
CA THR A 36 6.33 -15.85 -27.27
C THR A 36 5.91 -17.26 -26.83
N PHE A 37 5.21 -17.37 -25.70
CA PHE A 37 4.68 -18.65 -25.23
C PHE A 37 3.64 -19.25 -26.17
N ILE A 38 2.76 -18.42 -26.76
CA ILE A 38 1.79 -18.88 -27.77
C ILE A 38 2.51 -19.38 -29.02
N ALA A 39 3.48 -18.62 -29.53
CA ALA A 39 4.23 -18.99 -30.73
C ALA A 39 4.97 -20.32 -30.54
N TRP A 40 5.64 -20.50 -29.38
CA TRP A 40 6.30 -21.75 -29.04
C TRP A 40 5.31 -22.91 -28.88
N SER A 41 4.18 -22.68 -28.22
CA SER A 41 3.13 -23.68 -28.06
C SER A 41 2.56 -24.15 -29.40
N ASN A 42 2.24 -23.22 -30.29
CA ASN A 42 1.79 -23.53 -31.64
C ASN A 42 2.83 -24.36 -32.40
N ARG A 43 4.11 -23.96 -32.35
CA ARG A 43 5.19 -24.73 -32.99
C ARG A 43 5.26 -26.17 -32.48
N LEU A 44 5.18 -26.36 -31.16
CA LEU A 44 5.20 -27.70 -30.53
C LEU A 44 4.03 -28.57 -31.02
N VAL A 45 2.87 -27.98 -31.26
CA VAL A 45 1.69 -28.70 -31.76
C VAL A 45 1.82 -29.03 -33.25
N TYR A 46 2.28 -28.10 -34.08
CA TYR A 46 2.34 -28.28 -35.54
C TYR A 46 3.52 -29.13 -36.01
N PHE A 47 4.71 -28.95 -35.43
CA PHE A 47 5.95 -29.58 -35.88
C PHE A 47 6.46 -30.70 -34.95
N GLY A 48 5.79 -30.91 -33.81
CA GLY A 48 6.21 -31.90 -32.81
C GLY A 48 7.38 -31.42 -31.92
N LEU A 49 7.80 -32.30 -31.00
CA LEU A 49 8.81 -31.99 -29.98
C LEU A 49 10.24 -31.96 -30.56
N SER A 50 10.56 -32.86 -31.49
CA SER A 50 11.91 -33.05 -32.03
C SER A 50 12.44 -31.86 -32.82
N SER A 51 11.57 -31.11 -33.47
CA SER A 51 11.92 -29.95 -34.30
C SER A 51 11.70 -28.61 -33.57
N PHE A 52 11.36 -28.64 -32.28
CA PHE A 52 11.05 -27.40 -31.58
C PHE A 52 12.25 -26.44 -31.54
N TYR A 53 13.44 -26.97 -31.24
CA TYR A 53 14.63 -26.16 -30.97
C TYR A 53 15.39 -25.65 -32.20
N ASP A 54 14.82 -25.80 -33.40
CA ASP A 54 15.32 -25.16 -34.63
C ASP A 54 15.01 -23.65 -34.65
N ILE A 55 14.17 -23.17 -33.72
CA ILE A 55 13.97 -21.75 -33.46
C ILE A 55 14.63 -21.33 -32.14
N TRP A 56 14.74 -20.02 -31.95
CA TRP A 56 15.18 -19.46 -30.68
C TRP A 56 14.19 -19.78 -29.55
N SER A 57 14.73 -20.28 -28.43
CA SER A 57 14.05 -20.46 -27.15
C SER A 57 15.07 -20.40 -26.03
N ASP A 58 14.70 -19.73 -24.95
CA ASP A 58 15.53 -19.58 -23.75
C ASP A 58 15.17 -20.55 -22.62
N TYR A 59 14.15 -21.38 -22.84
CA TYR A 59 13.70 -22.40 -21.88
C TYR A 59 14.26 -23.78 -22.20
N LEU A 60 14.47 -24.54 -21.13
CA LEU A 60 14.75 -25.97 -21.20
C LEU A 60 13.46 -26.77 -21.49
N PRO A 61 13.59 -28.06 -21.90
CA PRO A 61 12.45 -28.86 -22.38
C PRO A 61 11.27 -28.99 -21.41
N GLY A 62 11.50 -28.89 -20.11
CA GLY A 62 10.46 -29.08 -19.09
C GLY A 62 9.27 -28.14 -19.26
N TYR A 63 9.51 -26.87 -19.56
CA TYR A 63 8.40 -25.93 -19.81
C TYR A 63 7.75 -26.15 -21.18
N MET A 64 8.48 -26.71 -22.15
CA MET A 64 7.95 -27.00 -23.47
C MET A 64 6.88 -28.09 -23.44
N TYR A 65 6.98 -29.08 -22.55
CA TYR A 65 5.87 -30.03 -22.34
C TYR A 65 4.59 -29.35 -21.84
N ILE A 66 4.73 -28.36 -20.95
CA ILE A 66 3.57 -27.59 -20.47
C ILE A 66 2.95 -26.81 -21.64
N LEU A 67 3.76 -26.08 -22.40
CA LEU A 67 3.28 -25.33 -23.57
C LEU A 67 2.67 -26.24 -24.64
N TRP A 68 3.19 -27.44 -24.86
CA TRP A 68 2.64 -28.41 -25.80
C TRP A 68 1.22 -28.85 -25.41
N ILE A 69 1.02 -29.17 -24.13
CA ILE A 69 -0.30 -29.51 -23.59
C ILE A 69 -1.26 -28.32 -23.70
N LEU A 70 -0.80 -27.12 -23.31
CA LEU A 70 -1.61 -25.91 -23.42
C LEU A 70 -2.00 -25.60 -24.87
N GLY A 71 -1.12 -25.85 -25.85
CA GLY A 71 -1.41 -25.64 -27.26
C GLY A 71 -2.51 -26.56 -27.77
N LYS A 72 -2.47 -27.84 -27.37
CA LYS A 72 -3.56 -28.78 -27.67
C LYS A 72 -4.89 -28.35 -27.07
N ILE A 73 -4.90 -27.86 -25.83
CA ILE A 73 -6.10 -27.34 -25.18
C ILE A 73 -6.57 -26.04 -25.86
N ASN A 74 -5.64 -25.18 -26.25
CA ASN A 74 -5.92 -23.92 -26.93
C ASN A 74 -6.66 -24.17 -28.25
N ASN A 75 -6.27 -25.21 -29.01
CA ASN A 75 -6.95 -25.59 -30.26
C ASN A 75 -8.41 -26.03 -30.07
N LEU A 76 -8.82 -26.39 -28.85
CA LEU A 76 -10.22 -26.68 -28.54
C LEU A 76 -11.07 -25.42 -28.34
N ASN A 77 -10.44 -24.24 -28.16
CA ASN A 77 -11.10 -22.95 -27.93
C ASN A 77 -12.10 -22.92 -26.74
N ILE A 78 -11.88 -23.75 -25.72
CA ILE A 78 -12.80 -23.87 -24.55
C ILE A 78 -12.47 -22.83 -23.45
N ILE A 79 -11.20 -22.49 -23.28
CA ILE A 79 -10.72 -21.58 -22.22
C ILE A 79 -10.14 -20.33 -22.89
N PRO A 80 -10.47 -19.11 -22.42
CA PRO A 80 -9.88 -17.89 -22.94
C PRO A 80 -8.35 -17.97 -22.93
N GLN A 81 -7.71 -17.69 -24.06
CA GLN A 81 -6.27 -17.90 -24.25
C GLN A 81 -5.42 -17.21 -23.18
N ILE A 82 -5.74 -15.96 -22.83
CA ILE A 82 -5.07 -15.21 -21.75
C ILE A 82 -5.07 -15.97 -20.42
N LEU A 83 -6.22 -16.53 -20.05
CA LEU A 83 -6.35 -17.32 -18.83
C LEU A 83 -5.56 -18.62 -18.96
N LEU A 84 -5.73 -19.35 -20.07
CA LEU A 84 -5.13 -20.67 -20.30
C LEU A 84 -3.62 -20.68 -20.05
N TYR A 85 -2.89 -19.70 -20.59
CA TYR A 85 -1.43 -19.64 -20.47
C TYR A 85 -0.95 -19.09 -19.12
N LYS A 86 -1.83 -18.45 -18.33
CA LYS A 86 -1.52 -18.03 -16.95
C LYS A 86 -1.83 -19.12 -15.91
N LEU A 87 -2.69 -20.09 -16.24
CA LEU A 87 -3.11 -21.16 -15.32
C LEU A 87 -1.94 -21.92 -14.66
N PRO A 88 -0.85 -22.32 -15.36
CA PRO A 88 0.25 -23.04 -14.70
C PRO A 88 0.89 -22.27 -13.54
N ALA A 89 1.07 -20.96 -13.71
CA ALA A 89 1.63 -20.09 -12.69
C ALA A 89 0.62 -19.86 -11.54
N ILE A 90 -0.65 -19.60 -11.87
CA ILE A 90 -1.75 -19.44 -10.90
C ILE A 90 -1.89 -20.70 -10.03
N ILE A 91 -1.91 -21.88 -10.64
CA ILE A 91 -2.02 -23.16 -9.93
C ILE A 91 -0.80 -23.36 -9.03
N SER A 92 0.40 -23.05 -9.52
CA SER A 92 1.65 -23.19 -8.77
C SER A 92 1.71 -22.28 -7.54
N ASP A 93 1.19 -21.05 -7.60
CA ASP A 93 1.04 -20.18 -6.42
C ASP A 93 0.12 -20.80 -5.36
N VAL A 94 -1.05 -21.30 -5.79
CA VAL A 94 -2.04 -21.92 -4.90
C VAL A 94 -1.46 -23.18 -4.25
N LEU A 95 -0.79 -24.02 -5.03
CA LEU A 95 -0.12 -25.22 -4.53
C LEU A 95 1.02 -24.87 -3.57
N THR A 96 1.81 -23.84 -3.86
CA THR A 96 2.88 -23.38 -2.98
C THR A 96 2.32 -22.90 -1.63
N ALA A 97 1.22 -22.15 -1.63
CA ALA A 97 0.53 -21.76 -0.40
C ALA A 97 0.02 -22.99 0.40
N GLY A 98 -0.50 -24.00 -0.30
CA GLY A 98 -0.88 -25.28 0.28
C GLY A 98 0.29 -26.01 0.93
N VAL A 99 1.43 -26.09 0.23
CA VAL A 99 2.67 -26.70 0.74
C VAL A 99 3.20 -25.95 1.97
N ILE A 100 3.19 -24.60 1.95
CA ILE A 100 3.54 -23.77 3.12
C ILE A 100 2.70 -24.15 4.33
N TYR A 101 1.37 -24.26 4.17
CA TYR A 101 0.48 -24.67 5.25
C TYR A 101 0.79 -26.09 5.74
N LEU A 102 1.01 -27.05 4.82
CA LEU A 102 1.32 -28.43 5.17
C LEU A 102 2.64 -28.59 5.92
N ILE A 103 3.64 -27.76 5.62
CA ILE A 103 4.92 -27.70 6.35
C ILE A 103 4.70 -27.19 7.77
N LEU A 104 3.80 -26.21 7.95
CA LEU A 104 3.65 -25.45 9.19
C LEU A 104 2.61 -26.01 10.15
N LYS A 105 1.56 -26.69 9.67
CA LYS A 105 0.39 -27.09 10.47
C LYS A 105 0.73 -27.87 11.74
N ASP A 106 1.78 -28.69 11.70
CA ASP A 106 2.22 -29.54 12.81
C ASP A 106 3.42 -28.95 13.58
N LYS A 107 3.86 -27.74 13.21
CA LYS A 107 5.08 -27.08 13.73
C LYS A 107 4.78 -25.78 14.48
N VAL A 108 3.69 -25.11 14.11
CA VAL A 108 3.21 -23.87 14.74
C VAL A 108 1.71 -23.99 15.00
N LYS A 109 1.13 -22.99 15.67
CA LYS A 109 -0.33 -22.92 15.83
C LYS A 109 -0.99 -22.83 14.46
N GLU A 110 -2.08 -23.57 14.23
CA GLU A 110 -2.81 -23.58 12.95
C GLU A 110 -3.11 -22.16 12.42
N LYS A 111 -3.51 -21.24 13.30
CA LYS A 111 -3.74 -19.84 12.94
C LYS A 111 -2.50 -19.18 12.29
N ILE A 112 -1.30 -19.48 12.78
CA ILE A 112 -0.04 -18.95 12.21
C ILE A 112 0.20 -19.60 10.84
N ALA A 113 0.00 -20.92 10.71
CA ALA A 113 0.14 -21.60 9.42
C ALA A 113 -0.81 -21.03 8.36
N LEU A 114 -2.08 -20.78 8.72
CA LEU A 114 -3.08 -20.14 7.85
C LEU A 114 -2.68 -18.71 7.47
N ILE A 115 -2.23 -17.91 8.44
CA ILE A 115 -1.76 -16.54 8.18
C ILE A 115 -0.56 -16.56 7.23
N THR A 116 0.40 -17.45 7.43
CA THR A 116 1.60 -17.53 6.58
C THR A 116 1.26 -17.95 5.15
N ALA A 117 0.39 -18.95 4.98
CA ALA A 117 -0.12 -19.32 3.65
C ALA A 117 -0.91 -18.17 3.00
N GLY A 118 -1.73 -17.47 3.80
CA GLY A 118 -2.45 -16.27 3.38
C GLY A 118 -1.51 -15.15 2.91
N ILE A 119 -0.44 -14.87 3.65
CA ILE A 119 0.51 -13.83 3.30
C ILE A 119 1.23 -14.15 1.98
N TYR A 120 1.52 -15.42 1.70
CA TYR A 120 2.08 -15.81 0.41
C TYR A 120 1.03 -15.65 -0.72
N ILE A 121 -0.15 -16.25 -0.57
CA ILE A 121 -1.14 -16.30 -1.65
C ILE A 121 -1.78 -14.94 -1.95
N PHE A 122 -1.88 -14.04 -0.97
CA PHE A 122 -2.42 -12.70 -1.15
C PHE A 122 -1.32 -11.62 -1.30
N ASN A 123 -0.08 -12.02 -1.55
CA ASN A 123 1.00 -11.09 -1.79
C ASN A 123 0.84 -10.41 -3.17
N PRO A 124 0.76 -9.07 -3.26
CA PRO A 124 0.57 -8.37 -4.52
C PRO A 124 1.75 -8.53 -5.48
N ALA A 125 2.98 -8.72 -5.00
CA ALA A 125 4.14 -8.93 -5.84
C ALA A 125 4.10 -10.32 -6.52
N ILE A 126 3.55 -11.33 -5.83
CA ILE A 126 3.31 -12.65 -6.41
C ILE A 126 2.24 -12.56 -7.51
N TRP A 127 1.14 -11.84 -7.25
CA TRP A 127 0.12 -11.58 -8.28
C TRP A 127 0.68 -10.84 -9.49
N ALA A 128 1.51 -9.83 -9.24
CA ALA A 128 2.12 -9.03 -10.29
C ALA A 128 2.94 -9.89 -11.26
N ASN A 129 3.72 -10.85 -10.76
CA ASN A 129 4.48 -11.76 -11.61
C ASN A 129 3.62 -12.84 -12.30
N SER A 130 2.82 -13.58 -11.54
CA SER A 130 2.12 -14.76 -12.08
C SER A 130 0.83 -14.40 -12.81
N THR A 131 -0.05 -13.64 -12.15
CA THR A 131 -1.44 -13.45 -12.56
C THR A 131 -1.62 -12.25 -13.48
N LEU A 132 -0.93 -11.15 -13.17
CA LEU A 132 -0.98 -9.95 -14.00
C LEU A 132 -0.02 -10.11 -15.18
N TRP A 133 1.28 -10.22 -14.94
CA TRP A 133 2.28 -10.30 -15.99
C TRP A 133 2.17 -11.58 -16.83
N GLY A 134 1.96 -12.74 -16.18
CA GLY A 134 1.87 -14.06 -16.86
C GLY A 134 3.19 -14.82 -16.90
N GLN A 135 4.15 -14.47 -16.04
CA GLN A 135 5.42 -15.17 -15.90
C GLN A 135 5.28 -16.47 -15.10
N VAL A 136 6.24 -17.38 -15.29
CA VAL A 136 6.19 -18.76 -14.79
C VAL A 136 7.13 -19.04 -13.62
N ASP A 137 7.68 -18.00 -12.99
CA ASP A 137 8.58 -18.15 -11.83
C ASP A 137 7.92 -18.86 -10.64
N SER A 138 6.58 -18.79 -10.54
CA SER A 138 5.79 -19.57 -9.58
C SER A 138 6.00 -21.08 -9.68
N LEU A 139 6.21 -21.62 -10.89
CA LEU A 139 6.53 -23.04 -11.07
C LEU A 139 7.87 -23.39 -10.39
N THR A 140 8.91 -22.58 -10.62
CA THR A 140 10.22 -22.75 -9.98
C THR A 140 10.12 -22.71 -8.46
N ALA A 141 9.35 -21.77 -7.91
CA ALA A 141 9.13 -21.68 -6.46
C ALA A 141 8.42 -22.92 -5.91
N PHE A 142 7.37 -23.40 -6.60
CA PHE A 142 6.63 -24.60 -6.22
C PHE A 142 7.52 -25.84 -6.21
N PHE A 143 8.23 -26.12 -7.31
CA PHE A 143 9.09 -27.31 -7.44
C PHE A 143 10.28 -27.25 -6.47
N SER A 144 10.89 -26.08 -6.28
CA SER A 144 12.01 -25.90 -5.34
C SER A 144 11.57 -26.12 -3.90
N LEU A 145 10.44 -25.53 -3.48
CA LEU A 145 9.94 -25.70 -2.12
C LEU A 145 9.51 -27.15 -1.87
N SER A 146 8.79 -27.74 -2.82
CA SER A 146 8.26 -29.10 -2.68
C SER A 146 9.37 -30.14 -2.68
N SER A 147 10.43 -29.97 -3.46
CA SER A 147 11.60 -30.87 -3.42
C SER A 147 12.33 -30.80 -2.07
N ILE A 148 12.50 -29.60 -1.50
CA ILE A 148 13.08 -29.43 -0.15
C ILE A 148 12.19 -30.08 0.92
N TRP A 149 10.87 -29.85 0.86
CA TRP A 149 9.92 -30.43 1.80
C TRP A 149 9.91 -31.96 1.77
N LEU A 150 9.86 -32.53 0.57
CA LEU A 150 9.80 -33.98 0.39
C LEU A 150 11.13 -34.67 0.61
N ALA A 151 12.29 -33.97 0.54
CA ALA A 151 13.60 -34.60 0.70
C ALA A 151 13.67 -35.47 1.96
N SER A 152 13.09 -34.97 3.06
CA SER A 152 13.06 -35.67 4.34
C SER A 152 12.04 -36.81 4.45
N MET A 153 10.97 -36.80 3.65
CA MET A 153 9.80 -37.69 3.81
C MET A 153 9.71 -38.72 2.69
N ASN A 154 9.91 -38.28 1.45
CA ASN A 154 9.91 -39.10 0.25
C ASN A 154 11.04 -38.61 -0.70
N PRO A 155 12.27 -39.12 -0.52
CA PRO A 155 13.42 -38.75 -1.35
C PRO A 155 13.21 -38.97 -2.85
N ILE A 156 12.45 -40.01 -3.23
CA ILE A 156 12.16 -40.33 -4.64
C ILE A 156 11.32 -39.22 -5.27
N ALA A 157 10.22 -38.85 -4.61
CA ALA A 157 9.38 -37.74 -5.06
C ALA A 157 10.16 -36.41 -5.08
N SER A 158 11.02 -36.19 -4.07
CA SER A 158 11.90 -35.02 -4.03
C SER A 158 12.86 -34.94 -5.23
N SER A 159 13.52 -36.06 -5.60
CA SER A 159 14.41 -36.09 -6.76
C SER A 159 13.68 -35.84 -8.08
N ILE A 160 12.47 -36.38 -8.24
CA ILE A 160 11.64 -36.16 -9.44
C ILE A 160 11.25 -34.68 -9.54
N LEU A 161 10.76 -34.08 -8.44
CA LEU A 161 10.37 -32.66 -8.45
C LEU A 161 11.55 -31.71 -8.68
N LEU A 162 12.73 -32.01 -8.11
CA LEU A 162 13.93 -31.22 -8.35
C LEU A 162 14.34 -31.29 -9.84
N ALA A 163 14.33 -32.48 -10.43
CA ALA A 163 14.66 -32.69 -11.82
C ALA A 163 13.69 -31.97 -12.77
N ILE A 164 12.37 -32.13 -12.56
CA ILE A 164 11.34 -31.45 -13.35
C ILE A 164 11.45 -29.93 -13.20
N GLY A 165 11.58 -29.43 -11.97
CA GLY A 165 11.76 -28.00 -11.70
C GLY A 165 12.98 -27.44 -12.43
N THR A 166 14.09 -28.17 -12.42
CA THR A 166 15.35 -27.76 -13.09
C THR A 166 15.20 -27.79 -14.61
N ALA A 167 14.47 -28.76 -15.17
CA ALA A 167 14.15 -28.84 -16.58
C ALA A 167 13.15 -27.76 -17.04
N ILE A 168 12.35 -27.20 -16.14
CA ILE A 168 11.50 -26.02 -16.42
C ILE A 168 12.35 -24.75 -16.38
N LYS A 169 13.10 -24.56 -15.29
CA LYS A 169 13.98 -23.41 -15.08
C LYS A 169 15.22 -23.83 -14.27
N PRO A 170 16.45 -23.60 -14.79
CA PRO A 170 17.68 -24.00 -14.10
C PRO A 170 17.83 -23.47 -12.68
N GLN A 171 17.20 -22.33 -12.36
CA GLN A 171 17.21 -21.72 -11.04
C GLN A 171 16.66 -22.64 -9.94
N ALA A 172 15.80 -23.60 -10.28
CA ALA A 172 15.32 -24.61 -9.32
C ALA A 172 16.44 -25.50 -8.78
N ALA A 173 17.53 -25.69 -9.53
CA ALA A 173 18.68 -26.50 -9.12
C ALA A 173 19.37 -25.96 -7.86
N LEU A 174 19.21 -24.68 -7.53
CA LEU A 174 19.72 -24.11 -6.27
C LEU A 174 19.15 -24.84 -5.04
N ALA A 175 17.94 -25.40 -5.12
CA ALA A 175 17.37 -26.22 -4.05
C ALA A 175 18.23 -27.46 -3.72
N ALA A 176 19.03 -27.96 -4.67
CA ALA A 176 19.94 -29.08 -4.46
C ALA A 176 20.95 -28.82 -3.34
N GLY A 177 21.43 -27.58 -3.17
CA GLY A 177 22.33 -27.23 -2.07
C GLY A 177 21.68 -27.41 -0.70
N VAL A 178 20.41 -27.02 -0.56
CA VAL A 178 19.63 -27.21 0.68
C VAL A 178 19.29 -28.69 0.91
N ILE A 179 19.05 -29.44 -0.16
CA ILE A 179 18.82 -30.89 -0.09
C ILE A 179 20.10 -31.61 0.35
N LEU A 180 21.27 -31.22 -0.17
CA LEU A 180 22.56 -31.73 0.30
C LEU A 180 22.76 -31.43 1.79
N PHE A 181 22.39 -30.23 2.25
CA PHE A 181 22.36 -29.91 3.68
C PHE A 181 21.48 -30.87 4.49
N ILE A 182 20.27 -31.18 4.00
CA ILE A 182 19.38 -32.16 4.64
C ILE A 182 20.03 -33.56 4.66
N MET A 183 20.59 -34.01 3.54
CA MET A 183 21.25 -35.32 3.40
C MET A 183 22.37 -35.49 4.44
N LEU A 184 23.24 -34.49 4.55
CA LEU A 184 24.39 -34.50 5.45
C LEU A 184 23.97 -34.40 6.92
N LYS A 185 23.07 -33.46 7.26
CA LYS A 185 22.59 -33.31 8.65
C LYS A 185 21.77 -34.52 9.13
N LYS A 186 21.08 -35.23 8.22
CA LYS A 186 20.38 -36.50 8.51
C LYS A 186 21.24 -37.75 8.33
N LYS A 187 22.53 -37.61 8.02
CA LYS A 187 23.48 -38.72 7.83
C LYS A 187 22.94 -39.80 6.87
N TRP A 188 22.47 -39.39 5.69
CA TRP A 188 22.02 -40.36 4.68
C TRP A 188 23.16 -41.29 4.29
N LYS A 189 22.86 -42.58 4.11
CA LYS A 189 23.82 -43.56 3.57
C LYS A 189 24.23 -43.15 2.15
N LEU A 190 25.48 -43.43 1.78
CA LEU A 190 26.02 -43.10 0.45
C LEU A 190 25.16 -43.65 -0.69
N SER A 191 24.66 -44.88 -0.57
CA SER A 191 23.75 -45.50 -1.56
C SER A 191 22.46 -44.70 -1.77
N LYS A 192 21.90 -44.11 -0.70
CA LYS A 192 20.70 -43.28 -0.77
C LYS A 192 21.00 -41.94 -1.44
N ILE A 193 22.17 -41.35 -1.20
CA ILE A 193 22.61 -40.11 -1.84
C ILE A 193 22.83 -40.36 -3.33
N LEU A 194 23.58 -41.41 -3.69
CA LEU A 194 23.82 -41.80 -5.08
C LEU A 194 22.51 -42.10 -5.80
N GLY A 195 21.59 -42.86 -5.17
CA GLY A 195 20.27 -43.14 -5.74
C GLY A 195 19.45 -41.88 -6.02
N TYR A 196 19.50 -40.88 -5.11
CA TYR A 196 18.84 -39.58 -5.32
C TYR A 196 19.43 -38.82 -6.50
N ILE A 197 20.77 -38.75 -6.59
CA ILE A 197 21.48 -38.03 -7.64
C ILE A 197 21.23 -38.70 -8.99
N ILE A 198 21.42 -40.02 -9.08
CA ILE A 198 21.20 -40.80 -10.30
C ILE A 198 19.77 -40.65 -10.78
N LEU A 199 18.78 -40.80 -9.89
CA LEU A 199 17.37 -40.64 -10.29
C LEU A 199 17.08 -39.21 -10.76
N SER A 200 17.59 -38.19 -10.07
CA SER A 200 17.42 -36.78 -10.48
C SER A 200 18.02 -36.54 -11.88
N LEU A 201 19.22 -37.06 -12.14
CA LEU A 201 19.90 -36.94 -13.43
C LEU A 201 19.16 -37.70 -14.53
N LEU A 202 18.73 -38.94 -14.27
CA LEU A 202 17.97 -39.74 -15.23
C LEU A 202 16.67 -39.04 -15.63
N ILE A 203 15.91 -38.52 -14.66
CA ILE A 203 14.68 -37.77 -14.95
C ILE A 203 15.01 -36.50 -15.72
N PHE A 204 16.00 -35.72 -15.30
CA PHE A 204 16.40 -34.50 -15.99
C PHE A 204 16.80 -34.78 -17.45
N ILE A 205 17.69 -35.75 -17.69
CA ILE A 205 18.14 -36.16 -19.03
C ILE A 205 16.96 -36.67 -19.86
N SER A 206 16.04 -37.45 -19.26
CA SER A 206 14.89 -38.00 -19.97
C SER A 206 13.99 -36.91 -20.58
N THR A 207 13.93 -35.72 -19.98
CA THR A 207 13.15 -34.59 -20.54
C THR A 207 13.66 -34.11 -21.89
N PHE A 208 14.94 -34.31 -22.21
CA PHE A 208 15.56 -33.89 -23.47
C PHE A 208 15.41 -34.90 -24.60
N ILE A 209 15.13 -36.17 -24.30
CA ILE A 209 15.14 -37.26 -25.31
C ILE A 209 14.20 -36.96 -26.48
N PRO A 210 12.92 -36.57 -26.27
CA PRO A 210 12.01 -36.28 -27.39
C PRO A 210 12.36 -35.04 -28.21
N PHE A 211 13.24 -34.17 -27.67
CA PHE A 211 13.65 -32.93 -28.30
C PHE A 211 14.98 -33.04 -29.05
N ALA A 212 15.74 -34.12 -28.86
CA ALA A 212 17.03 -34.30 -29.52
C ALA A 212 16.91 -34.58 -31.03
N GLY A 213 15.76 -35.12 -31.48
CA GLY A 213 15.48 -35.29 -32.92
C GLY A 213 16.50 -36.11 -33.70
N GLY A 214 17.19 -37.07 -33.05
CA GLY A 214 18.27 -37.87 -33.65
C GLY A 214 19.68 -37.29 -33.45
N SER A 215 19.80 -36.09 -32.89
CA SER A 215 21.09 -35.50 -32.49
C SER A 215 21.75 -36.32 -31.37
N ASN A 216 23.08 -36.22 -31.26
CA ASN A 216 23.81 -36.77 -30.12
C ASN A 216 23.30 -36.12 -28.81
N LEU A 217 22.66 -36.93 -27.95
CA LEU A 217 21.92 -36.43 -26.78
C LEU A 217 22.81 -35.64 -25.79
N PRO A 218 23.99 -36.12 -25.36
CA PRO A 218 24.90 -35.33 -24.53
C PRO A 218 25.28 -33.97 -25.12
N VAL A 219 25.61 -33.92 -26.42
CA VAL A 219 25.95 -32.67 -27.12
C VAL A 219 24.75 -31.72 -27.14
N PHE A 220 23.57 -32.24 -27.45
CA PHE A 220 22.34 -31.47 -27.46
C PHE A 220 22.01 -30.86 -26.09
N ILE A 221 22.11 -31.66 -25.02
CA ILE A 221 21.89 -31.18 -23.64
C ILE A 221 22.87 -30.05 -23.31
N PHE A 222 24.16 -30.25 -23.61
CA PHE A 222 25.19 -29.24 -23.36
C PHE A 222 24.89 -27.94 -24.10
N GLN A 223 24.55 -28.00 -25.38
CA GLN A 223 24.19 -26.84 -26.19
C GLN A 223 22.97 -26.11 -25.63
N ARG A 224 21.92 -26.81 -25.20
CA ARG A 224 20.72 -26.18 -24.62
C ARG A 224 21.00 -25.50 -23.28
N ILE A 225 21.76 -26.15 -22.40
CA ILE A 225 22.18 -25.53 -21.13
C ILE A 225 23.04 -24.30 -21.40
N GLN A 226 23.98 -24.38 -22.34
CA GLN A 226 24.84 -23.25 -22.71
C GLN A 226 24.04 -22.08 -23.30
N ALA A 227 23.05 -22.36 -24.15
CA ALA A 227 22.17 -21.34 -24.73
C ALA A 227 21.39 -20.59 -23.64
N THR A 228 20.73 -21.32 -22.72
CA THR A 228 19.99 -20.70 -21.61
C THR A 228 20.90 -19.93 -20.67
N LEU A 229 22.09 -20.47 -20.33
CA LEU A 229 22.99 -19.80 -19.40
C LEU A 229 23.58 -18.51 -19.99
N ASN A 230 24.01 -18.53 -21.25
CA ASN A 230 24.69 -17.41 -21.91
C ASN A 230 23.76 -16.33 -22.43
N GLN A 231 22.47 -16.46 -22.17
CA GLN A 231 21.52 -15.43 -22.50
C GLN A 231 21.69 -14.22 -21.59
N TYR A 232 21.67 -13.04 -22.20
CA TYR A 232 21.79 -11.75 -21.51
C TYR A 232 23.03 -11.66 -20.60
N PRO A 233 24.26 -11.58 -21.15
CA PRO A 233 25.51 -11.51 -20.39
C PRO A 233 25.74 -10.15 -19.70
N TYR A 234 24.75 -9.73 -18.91
CA TYR A 234 24.70 -8.46 -18.19
C TYR A 234 24.75 -8.69 -16.68
N SER A 235 25.33 -7.75 -15.94
CA SER A 235 25.44 -7.80 -14.49
C SER A 235 24.08 -7.76 -13.79
N SER A 236 23.12 -7.00 -14.32
CA SER A 236 21.72 -6.96 -13.84
C SER A 236 20.77 -6.60 -14.98
N ILE A 237 19.63 -7.28 -15.03
CA ILE A 237 18.62 -7.12 -16.07
C ILE A 237 17.35 -6.56 -15.41
N ASN A 238 17.32 -5.25 -15.25
CA ASN A 238 16.29 -4.53 -14.48
C ASN A 238 16.09 -5.03 -13.05
N ALA A 239 16.97 -5.84 -12.47
CA ALA A 239 16.82 -6.36 -11.11
C ALA A 239 17.36 -5.36 -10.07
N PHE A 240 16.59 -5.09 -9.02
CA PHE A 240 17.00 -4.27 -7.87
C PHE A 240 17.92 -5.07 -6.94
N ASN A 241 19.04 -5.51 -7.51
CA ASN A 241 20.11 -6.28 -6.89
C ASN A 241 21.40 -5.45 -6.77
N PHE A 242 22.45 -6.01 -6.16
CA PHE A 242 23.70 -5.30 -5.87
C PHE A 242 24.30 -4.65 -7.12
N TRP A 243 24.30 -5.35 -8.25
CA TRP A 243 24.87 -4.86 -9.51
C TRP A 243 24.10 -3.68 -10.11
N GLY A 244 22.82 -3.50 -9.75
CA GLY A 244 22.01 -2.37 -10.18
C GLY A 244 22.52 -1.00 -9.71
N PHE A 245 23.42 -0.92 -8.72
CA PHE A 245 24.05 0.35 -8.32
C PHE A 245 24.83 1.01 -9.46
N SER A 246 25.39 0.21 -10.35
CA SER A 246 26.15 0.64 -11.55
C SER A 246 25.24 0.85 -12.78
N GLY A 247 23.92 0.72 -12.61
CA GLY A 247 22.93 0.72 -13.67
C GLY A 247 22.63 -0.68 -14.24
N PHE A 248 21.51 -0.80 -14.93
CA PHE A 248 21.08 -2.05 -15.57
C PHE A 248 21.72 -2.24 -16.95
N TRP A 249 21.71 -3.48 -17.45
CA TRP A 249 22.20 -3.86 -18.78
C TRP A 249 23.69 -3.54 -19.02
N LYS A 250 24.48 -3.48 -17.96
CA LYS A 250 25.95 -3.34 -18.05
C LYS A 250 26.60 -4.70 -18.23
N SER A 251 27.70 -4.75 -18.98
CA SER A 251 28.50 -5.99 -19.14
C SER A 251 28.92 -6.53 -17.78
N GLU A 252 28.90 -7.86 -17.63
CA GLU A 252 29.32 -8.52 -16.39
C GLU A 252 30.84 -8.57 -16.17
N GLY A 253 31.64 -8.04 -17.11
CA GLY A 253 33.10 -8.01 -17.03
C GLY A 253 33.76 -9.34 -17.40
N ARG A 254 35.09 -9.44 -17.23
CA ARG A 254 35.89 -10.65 -17.54
C ARG A 254 36.77 -11.04 -16.36
N GLY A 255 37.10 -12.33 -16.26
CA GLY A 255 38.01 -12.88 -15.26
C GLY A 255 37.46 -12.93 -13.83
N ILE A 256 38.36 -12.92 -12.85
CA ILE A 256 38.07 -13.10 -11.42
C ILE A 256 37.30 -11.91 -10.82
N LEU A 257 37.34 -10.75 -11.47
CA LEU A 257 36.57 -9.56 -11.08
C LEU A 257 35.21 -9.45 -11.79
N SER A 258 34.84 -10.45 -12.60
CA SER A 258 33.51 -10.47 -13.24
C SER A 258 32.41 -10.56 -12.19
N ALA A 259 31.30 -9.88 -12.44
CA ALA A 259 30.11 -9.90 -11.58
C ALA A 259 29.61 -11.32 -11.35
N ASN A 260 29.73 -12.18 -12.37
CA ASN A 260 29.37 -13.60 -12.28
C ASN A 260 30.22 -14.34 -11.24
N PHE A 261 31.56 -14.27 -11.37
CA PHE A 261 32.48 -14.95 -10.46
C PHE A 261 32.34 -14.45 -9.02
N VAL A 262 32.33 -13.13 -8.82
CA VAL A 262 32.17 -12.52 -7.49
C VAL A 262 30.82 -12.91 -6.88
N GLY A 263 29.76 -12.91 -7.69
CA GLY A 263 28.43 -13.31 -7.27
C GLY A 263 28.34 -14.76 -6.78
N TYR A 264 28.95 -15.69 -7.52
CA TYR A 264 29.04 -17.09 -7.14
C TYR A 264 29.87 -17.29 -5.88
N LEU A 265 31.04 -16.64 -5.79
CA LEU A 265 31.91 -16.72 -4.62
C LEU A 265 31.20 -16.23 -3.35
N LEU A 266 30.55 -15.06 -3.40
CA LEU A 266 29.79 -14.51 -2.28
C LEU A 266 28.64 -15.44 -1.86
N THR A 267 27.92 -15.99 -2.84
CA THR A 267 26.81 -16.91 -2.57
C THR A 267 27.29 -18.20 -1.92
N VAL A 268 28.40 -18.78 -2.40
CA VAL A 268 29.00 -19.99 -1.81
C VAL A 268 29.48 -19.71 -0.39
N ILE A 269 30.18 -18.59 -0.15
CA ILE A 269 30.67 -18.22 1.19
C ILE A 269 29.49 -18.06 2.17
N VAL A 270 28.48 -17.27 1.79
CA VAL A 270 27.28 -17.03 2.62
C VAL A 270 26.51 -18.34 2.85
N PHE A 271 26.40 -19.19 1.83
CA PHE A 271 25.72 -20.46 1.92
C PHE A 271 26.47 -21.46 2.82
N ILE A 272 27.78 -21.62 2.66
CA ILE A 272 28.62 -22.47 3.54
C ILE A 272 28.53 -21.97 4.98
N PHE A 273 28.62 -20.66 5.18
CA PHE A 273 28.47 -20.10 6.53
C PHE A 273 27.10 -20.43 7.14
N GLY A 274 26.02 -20.26 6.37
CA GLY A 274 24.67 -20.65 6.79
C GLY A 274 24.55 -22.16 7.05
N PHE A 275 25.14 -22.99 6.19
CA PHE A 275 25.18 -24.45 6.29
C PHE A 275 25.84 -24.91 7.59
N LEU A 276 26.94 -24.27 7.98
CA LEU A 276 27.68 -24.60 9.20
C LEU A 276 26.91 -24.17 10.46
N LYS A 277 26.27 -23.00 10.43
CA LYS A 277 25.55 -22.44 11.59
C LYS A 277 24.16 -23.03 11.81
N ILE A 278 23.40 -23.28 10.76
CA ILE A 278 22.00 -23.71 10.87
C ILE A 278 21.90 -25.19 11.24
N LYS A 279 20.96 -25.48 12.13
CA LYS A 279 20.50 -26.85 12.45
C LYS A 279 19.14 -27.10 11.79
N LEU A 280 18.85 -28.36 11.44
CA LEU A 280 17.52 -28.77 10.93
C LEU A 280 16.39 -28.56 11.95
N LYS A 281 16.72 -28.32 13.23
CA LYS A 281 15.72 -28.06 14.27
C LYS A 281 15.01 -26.74 13.98
N ASN A 282 13.67 -26.75 14.02
CA ASN A 282 12.81 -25.58 13.80
C ASN A 282 12.83 -25.01 12.38
N LEU A 283 12.78 -25.88 11.36
CA LEU A 283 12.62 -25.48 9.96
C LEU A 283 13.85 -24.72 9.42
N GLY A 284 15.05 -25.07 9.90
CA GLY A 284 16.29 -24.40 9.51
C GLY A 284 16.62 -24.54 8.02
N GLU A 285 16.21 -25.65 7.39
CA GLU A 285 16.35 -25.87 5.95
C GLU A 285 15.65 -24.79 5.12
N TYR A 286 14.50 -24.26 5.57
CA TYR A 286 13.80 -23.18 4.87
C TYR A 286 14.44 -21.82 5.13
N LYS A 287 15.06 -21.62 6.30
CA LYS A 287 15.86 -20.41 6.56
C LYS A 287 17.11 -20.40 5.68
N LEU A 288 17.76 -21.55 5.53
CA LEU A 288 18.91 -21.73 4.64
C LEU A 288 18.50 -21.54 3.17
N ALA A 289 17.34 -22.06 2.76
CA ALA A 289 16.79 -21.85 1.42
C ALA A 289 16.49 -20.37 1.14
N ALA A 290 15.84 -19.68 2.08
CA ALA A 290 15.56 -18.24 1.95
C ALA A 290 16.86 -17.43 1.82
N LEU A 291 17.89 -17.78 2.61
CA LEU A 291 19.20 -17.15 2.51
C LEU A 291 19.84 -17.41 1.15
N LEU A 292 19.85 -18.67 0.68
CA LEU A 292 20.41 -19.05 -0.60
C LEU A 292 19.75 -18.27 -1.74
N PHE A 293 18.43 -18.34 -1.86
CA PHE A 293 17.71 -17.68 -2.95
C PHE A 293 17.86 -16.15 -2.91
N LEU A 294 17.86 -15.53 -1.73
CA LEU A 294 18.02 -14.08 -1.62
C LEU A 294 19.45 -13.66 -1.98
N THR A 295 20.45 -14.42 -1.55
CA THR A 295 21.85 -14.16 -1.91
C THR A 295 22.06 -14.32 -3.41
N SER A 296 21.50 -15.36 -4.02
CA SER A 296 21.52 -15.53 -5.48
C SER A 296 20.86 -14.37 -6.21
N PHE A 297 19.68 -13.90 -5.78
CA PHE A 297 19.05 -12.72 -6.38
C PHE A 297 19.92 -11.47 -6.27
N LEU A 298 20.50 -11.21 -5.10
CA LEU A 298 21.25 -9.99 -4.84
C LEU A 298 22.60 -9.95 -5.54
N PHE A 299 23.28 -11.10 -5.65
CA PHE A 299 24.68 -11.12 -6.03
C PHE A 299 24.98 -11.90 -7.32
N PHE A 300 24.08 -12.75 -7.85
CA PHE A 300 24.34 -13.32 -9.18
C PHE A 300 24.23 -12.25 -10.27
N SER A 301 25.06 -12.39 -11.31
CA SER A 301 24.85 -11.68 -12.58
C SER A 301 23.67 -12.28 -13.34
N ARG A 302 23.24 -11.61 -14.43
CA ARG A 302 22.17 -12.07 -15.34
C ARG A 302 20.81 -12.28 -14.64
N MET A 303 20.62 -11.64 -13.48
CA MET A 303 19.37 -11.72 -12.74
C MET A 303 18.34 -10.73 -13.30
N HIS A 304 17.13 -11.26 -13.55
CA HIS A 304 15.93 -10.48 -13.85
C HIS A 304 15.19 -10.11 -12.57
N GLU A 305 14.41 -9.02 -12.63
CA GLU A 305 13.55 -8.57 -11.52
C GLU A 305 12.70 -9.71 -10.94
N ARG A 306 12.17 -10.57 -11.81
CA ARG A 306 11.23 -11.64 -11.45
C ARG A 306 11.81 -12.73 -10.55
N HIS A 307 13.13 -12.92 -10.53
CA HIS A 307 13.77 -14.00 -9.79
C HIS A 307 13.70 -13.86 -8.26
N LEU A 308 13.34 -12.68 -7.73
CA LEU A 308 13.14 -12.48 -6.29
C LEU A 308 11.97 -13.33 -5.74
N LEU A 309 11.06 -13.80 -6.59
CA LEU A 309 9.92 -14.64 -6.21
C LEU A 309 10.32 -15.89 -5.41
N PHE A 310 11.45 -16.50 -5.75
CA PHE A 310 11.91 -17.78 -5.15
C PHE A 310 12.17 -17.67 -3.65
N VAL A 311 12.45 -16.47 -3.15
CA VAL A 311 12.73 -16.20 -1.74
C VAL A 311 11.47 -16.32 -0.88
N TYR A 312 10.30 -15.96 -1.41
CA TYR A 312 9.10 -15.72 -0.61
C TYR A 312 8.59 -16.94 0.12
N ALA A 313 8.53 -18.09 -0.54
CA ALA A 313 7.97 -19.29 0.06
C ALA A 313 8.81 -19.79 1.25
N PRO A 314 10.14 -20.02 1.11
CA PRO A 314 10.98 -20.40 2.25
C PRO A 314 11.11 -19.29 3.31
N LEU A 315 11.10 -18.01 2.92
CA LEU A 315 11.14 -16.90 3.87
C LEU A 315 9.85 -16.81 4.69
N SER A 316 8.69 -17.06 4.07
CA SER A 316 7.39 -17.08 4.76
C SER A 316 7.35 -18.17 5.83
N ILE A 317 7.83 -19.37 5.51
CA ILE A 317 7.95 -20.48 6.47
C ILE A 317 8.89 -20.11 7.61
N SER A 318 10.02 -19.49 7.30
CA SER A 318 10.99 -19.02 8.30
C SER A 318 10.43 -17.91 9.20
N ALA A 319 9.62 -17.00 8.66
CA ALA A 319 8.95 -15.94 9.42
C ALA A 319 7.86 -16.46 10.36
N ALA A 320 7.24 -17.60 10.03
CA ALA A 320 6.28 -18.26 10.90
C ALA A 320 6.90 -18.71 12.23
N THR A 321 8.18 -19.09 12.23
CA THR A 321 8.91 -19.50 13.44
C THR A 321 9.78 -18.39 14.03
N ASN A 322 10.17 -17.39 13.24
CA ASN A 322 10.96 -16.25 13.71
C ASN A 322 10.34 -14.89 13.30
N PRO A 323 9.63 -14.18 14.19
CA PRO A 323 8.86 -13.00 13.83
C PRO A 323 9.65 -11.80 13.30
N ILE A 324 10.95 -11.69 13.58
CA ILE A 324 11.77 -10.63 12.98
C ILE A 324 11.85 -10.78 11.46
N LEU A 325 11.73 -12.01 10.93
CA LEU A 325 11.77 -12.28 9.50
C LEU A 325 10.48 -11.85 8.77
N TRP A 326 9.44 -11.38 9.49
CA TRP A 326 8.33 -10.65 8.88
C TRP A 326 8.79 -9.32 8.27
N VAL A 327 9.85 -8.70 8.81
CA VAL A 327 10.41 -7.44 8.28
C VAL A 327 10.98 -7.64 6.87
N PRO A 328 11.94 -8.57 6.62
CA PRO A 328 12.39 -8.85 5.27
C PRO A 328 11.29 -9.40 4.37
N LEU A 329 10.34 -10.19 4.88
CA LEU A 329 9.24 -10.69 4.03
C LEU A 329 8.37 -9.54 3.47
N LEU A 330 7.93 -8.62 4.32
CA LEU A 330 7.08 -7.50 3.91
C LEU A 330 7.88 -6.43 3.16
N GLY A 331 9.12 -6.17 3.59
CA GLY A 331 10.00 -5.20 2.93
C GLY A 331 10.35 -5.63 1.51
N LEU A 332 10.73 -6.91 1.32
CA LEU A 332 10.99 -7.46 -0.02
C LEU A 332 9.72 -7.42 -0.86
N SER A 333 8.53 -7.62 -0.27
CA SER A 333 7.24 -7.52 -1.00
C SER A 333 7.06 -6.16 -1.67
N ILE A 334 7.40 -5.09 -0.96
CA ILE A 334 7.26 -3.72 -1.46
C ILE A 334 8.30 -3.46 -2.55
N THR A 335 9.57 -3.80 -2.31
CA THR A 335 10.64 -3.57 -3.28
C THR A 335 10.48 -4.44 -4.52
N TYR A 336 10.00 -5.68 -4.38
CA TYR A 336 9.73 -6.57 -5.50
C TYR A 336 8.57 -6.07 -6.36
N LEU A 337 7.48 -5.60 -5.74
CA LEU A 337 6.38 -5.00 -6.50
C LEU A 337 6.83 -3.74 -7.26
N ALA A 338 7.62 -2.87 -6.62
CA ALA A 338 8.23 -1.73 -7.30
C ALA A 338 9.15 -2.18 -8.44
N ASN A 339 9.96 -3.22 -8.24
CA ASN A 339 10.85 -3.73 -9.25
C ASN A 339 10.11 -4.29 -10.47
N LEU A 340 9.05 -5.09 -10.25
CA LEU A 340 8.20 -5.61 -11.31
C LEU A 340 7.49 -4.48 -12.06
N PHE A 341 6.97 -3.48 -11.35
CA PHE A 341 6.32 -2.32 -11.95
C PHE A 341 7.28 -1.50 -12.83
N TYR A 342 8.50 -1.26 -12.33
CA TYR A 342 9.56 -0.60 -13.09
C TYR A 342 9.84 -1.35 -14.39
N SER A 343 10.09 -2.66 -14.32
CA SER A 343 10.44 -3.46 -15.50
C SER A 343 9.26 -3.55 -16.48
N TYR A 344 8.03 -3.67 -15.98
CA TYR A 344 6.82 -3.66 -16.83
C TYR A 344 6.68 -2.34 -17.61
N LEU A 345 6.83 -1.18 -16.96
CA LEU A 345 6.77 0.10 -17.66
C LEU A 345 7.94 0.29 -18.62
N TRP A 346 9.14 -0.12 -18.22
CA TRP A 346 10.32 -0.06 -19.07
C TRP A 346 10.13 -0.89 -20.35
N ILE A 347 9.53 -2.08 -20.26
CA ILE A 347 9.27 -2.92 -21.45
C ILE A 347 8.08 -2.40 -22.28
N THR A 348 6.99 -1.96 -21.64
CA THR A 348 5.72 -1.67 -22.34
C THR A 348 5.54 -0.23 -22.78
N LYS A 349 6.36 0.69 -22.27
CA LYS A 349 6.25 2.13 -22.51
C LYS A 349 7.57 2.73 -22.98
N ASP A 350 8.17 2.11 -24.00
CA ASP A 350 9.36 2.62 -24.69
C ASP A 350 10.49 3.02 -23.73
N PHE A 351 10.90 2.06 -22.89
CA PHE A 351 11.98 2.23 -21.91
C PHE A 351 11.75 3.33 -20.87
N LEU A 352 10.48 3.65 -20.57
CA LEU A 352 10.10 4.62 -19.54
C LEU A 352 10.62 4.18 -18.16
N ASN A 353 11.48 5.01 -17.58
CA ASN A 353 11.95 4.84 -16.22
C ASN A 353 10.86 5.24 -15.22
N ALA A 354 10.26 4.27 -14.54
CA ALA A 354 9.23 4.51 -13.53
C ALA A 354 9.77 5.21 -12.27
N PHE A 355 11.07 5.07 -12.01
CA PHE A 355 11.78 5.62 -10.86
C PHE A 355 13.07 6.27 -11.33
N SER A 356 13.48 7.33 -10.64
CA SER A 356 14.79 7.95 -10.79
C SER A 356 15.91 6.99 -10.37
N SER A 357 17.13 7.27 -10.83
CA SER A 357 18.32 6.50 -10.43
C SER A 357 18.56 6.52 -8.92
N PHE A 358 18.20 7.62 -8.24
CA PHE A 358 18.29 7.74 -6.80
C PHE A 358 17.32 6.80 -6.07
N GLU A 359 16.05 6.76 -6.50
CA GLU A 359 15.02 5.87 -5.93
C GLU A 359 15.37 4.38 -6.14
N ILE A 360 15.87 4.01 -7.32
CA ILE A 360 16.35 2.66 -7.60
C ILE A 360 17.46 2.25 -6.61
N LYS A 361 18.44 3.13 -6.39
CA LYS A 361 19.54 2.88 -5.43
C LYS A 361 19.01 2.74 -3.99
N ILE A 362 17.97 3.49 -3.61
CA ILE A 362 17.30 3.31 -2.31
C ILE A 362 16.68 1.91 -2.23
N PHE A 363 15.95 1.45 -3.25
CA PHE A 363 15.36 0.11 -3.23
C PHE A 363 16.41 -1.00 -3.12
N ILE A 364 17.53 -0.87 -3.83
CA ILE A 364 18.66 -1.81 -3.74
C ILE A 364 19.24 -1.80 -2.32
N LEU A 365 19.46 -0.62 -1.73
CA LEU A 365 19.97 -0.49 -0.37
C LEU A 365 19.01 -1.13 0.65
N VAL A 366 17.70 -0.91 0.49
CA VAL A 366 16.68 -1.57 1.32
C VAL A 366 16.79 -3.09 1.18
N ASN A 367 16.88 -3.64 -0.03
CA ASN A 367 17.03 -5.07 -0.23
C ASN A 367 18.28 -5.65 0.46
N LEU A 368 19.40 -4.93 0.43
CA LEU A 368 20.63 -5.31 1.14
C LEU A 368 20.45 -5.27 2.67
N VAL A 369 19.79 -4.26 3.21
CA VAL A 369 19.46 -4.18 4.65
C VAL A 369 18.58 -5.36 5.08
N LEU A 370 17.57 -5.70 4.27
CA LEU A 370 16.69 -6.84 4.54
C LEU A 370 17.44 -8.17 4.48
N PHE A 371 18.39 -8.31 3.55
CA PHE A 371 19.31 -9.44 3.52
C PHE A 371 20.19 -9.51 4.77
N ILE A 372 20.75 -8.39 5.24
CA ILE A 372 21.55 -8.34 6.48
C ILE A 372 20.71 -8.80 7.66
N ILE A 373 19.43 -8.40 7.76
CA ILE A 373 18.52 -8.88 8.83
C ILE A 373 18.37 -10.40 8.75
N LEU A 374 18.09 -10.96 7.56
CA LEU A 374 17.99 -12.41 7.39
C LEU A 374 19.31 -13.12 7.77
N PHE A 375 20.44 -12.60 7.29
CA PHE A 375 21.76 -13.15 7.56
C PHE A 375 22.12 -13.11 9.06
N GLN A 376 21.81 -12.02 9.77
CA GLN A 376 22.02 -11.93 11.22
C GLN A 376 21.21 -12.99 11.99
N GLU A 377 20.01 -13.30 11.53
CA GLU A 377 19.16 -14.35 12.13
C GLU A 377 19.61 -15.77 11.77
N VAL A 378 20.46 -15.91 10.77
CA VAL A 378 21.23 -17.13 10.50
C VAL A 378 22.43 -17.23 11.45
N ILE A 379 23.18 -16.14 11.66
CA ILE A 379 24.33 -16.10 12.60
C ILE A 379 23.90 -16.47 14.02
N ARG A 380 22.77 -15.92 14.47
CA ARG A 380 22.37 -16.02 15.88
C ARG A 380 21.99 -17.44 16.31
N ASP A 381 21.57 -18.34 15.40
CA ASP A 381 21.00 -19.70 15.61
C ASP A 381 20.10 -19.87 16.85
N ARG A 382 19.61 -18.76 17.42
CA ARG A 382 18.63 -18.79 18.48
C ARG A 382 17.31 -18.94 17.76
N VAL A 383 16.62 -20.05 18.04
CA VAL A 383 15.17 -19.98 18.17
C VAL A 383 14.98 -18.83 19.12
N SER A 384 14.51 -17.69 18.62
CA SER A 384 13.70 -16.87 19.49
C SER A 384 12.62 -17.86 19.93
N LYS A 385 12.76 -18.42 21.16
CA LYS A 385 11.59 -18.89 21.90
C LYS A 385 10.56 -17.82 21.59
N VAL A 386 9.32 -18.21 21.37
CA VAL A 386 8.22 -17.26 21.24
C VAL A 386 8.03 -16.52 22.58
N ASP A 387 9.08 -15.94 23.18
CA ASP A 387 9.10 -14.53 23.45
C ASP A 387 8.65 -13.81 22.17
N LEU A 388 7.33 -13.71 22.05
CA LEU A 388 6.63 -12.55 21.53
C LEU A 388 7.34 -11.33 22.13
N LYS A 389 8.53 -10.93 21.65
CA LYS A 389 9.35 -9.84 22.19
C LYS A 389 9.29 -8.63 21.29
N ILE A 390 9.22 -8.83 19.97
CA ILE A 390 8.65 -7.83 19.06
C ILE A 390 7.16 -7.64 19.37
N PHE A 391 6.46 -8.76 19.56
CA PHE A 391 5.11 -8.72 20.11
C PHE A 391 5.05 -8.45 21.61
N LYS A 392 6.14 -8.35 22.41
CA LYS A 392 6.18 -7.79 23.79
C LYS A 392 6.71 -6.36 23.75
N LEU A 393 7.32 -5.83 22.71
CA LEU A 393 7.34 -4.37 22.53
C LEU A 393 5.90 -3.90 22.28
N LEU A 394 5.09 -4.75 21.62
CA LEU A 394 3.65 -4.56 21.47
C LEU A 394 2.81 -5.06 22.69
N LYS A 395 3.16 -6.20 23.33
CA LYS A 395 2.47 -6.87 24.47
C LYS A 395 3.09 -6.63 25.84
N THR A 396 4.27 -6.04 25.98
CA THR A 396 4.68 -5.49 27.28
C THR A 396 3.54 -4.54 27.56
N GLY A 397 2.76 -4.94 28.55
CA GLY A 397 2.17 -4.00 29.43
C GLY A 397 3.32 -3.25 30.08
N VAL A 398 4.00 -2.39 29.31
CA VAL A 398 3.95 -1.01 29.75
C VAL A 398 2.45 -0.75 29.79
N LYS A 399 1.86 -0.91 30.99
CA LYS A 399 0.58 -0.26 31.28
C LYS A 399 0.83 1.14 30.73
N SER A 400 0.11 1.51 29.67
CA SER A 400 0.16 2.89 29.20
C SER A 400 -0.14 3.69 30.45
N LYS A 401 0.87 4.35 31.00
CA LYS A 401 0.68 5.33 32.06
C LYS A 401 0.05 6.50 31.33
N ILE A 402 -1.24 6.38 31.01
CA ILE A 402 -2.05 7.56 30.78
C ILE A 402 -1.91 8.30 32.11
N GLN A 403 -1.31 9.48 32.05
CA GLN A 403 -1.19 10.31 33.23
C GLN A 403 -2.62 10.57 33.70
N ASN A 404 -2.99 10.02 34.85
CA ASN A 404 -4.29 10.30 35.44
C ASN A 404 -4.23 11.75 35.92
N PHE A 405 -4.86 12.65 35.17
CA PHE A 405 -5.10 13.99 35.66
C PHE A 405 -6.08 13.91 36.83
N PRO A 406 -5.99 14.82 37.82
CA PRO A 406 -7.01 14.94 38.85
C PRO A 406 -8.38 15.04 38.19
N SER A 407 -9.36 14.26 38.66
CA SER A 407 -10.70 14.25 38.08
C SER A 407 -11.23 15.69 38.02
N LEU A 408 -11.59 16.15 36.82
CA LEU A 408 -12.33 17.39 36.69
C LEU A 408 -13.63 17.24 37.48
N LYS A 409 -13.87 18.13 38.45
CA LYS A 409 -15.14 18.21 39.19
C LYS A 409 -16.24 18.82 38.30
N ILE A 410 -16.39 18.32 37.07
CA ILE A 410 -17.40 18.76 36.10
C ILE A 410 -18.43 17.63 36.00
N SER A 411 -19.69 17.93 36.32
CA SER A 411 -20.78 16.96 36.18
C SER A 411 -21.05 16.63 34.72
N ALA A 412 -21.58 15.43 34.45
CA ALA A 412 -21.95 15.02 33.08
C ALA A 412 -22.92 16.01 32.40
N LYS A 413 -23.81 16.65 33.18
CA LYS A 413 -24.69 17.72 32.70
C LYS A 413 -23.89 18.92 32.19
N LYS A 414 -22.89 19.39 32.94
CA LYS A 414 -22.01 20.51 32.51
C LYS A 414 -21.20 20.17 31.27
N VAL A 415 -20.68 18.94 31.15
CA VAL A 415 -19.97 18.49 29.94
C VAL A 415 -20.86 18.60 28.70
N LYS A 416 -22.12 18.13 28.79
CA LYS A 416 -23.09 18.24 27.69
C LYS A 416 -23.40 19.69 27.33
N ILE A 417 -23.55 20.56 28.33
CA ILE A 417 -23.78 22.01 28.12
C ILE A 417 -22.58 22.62 27.39
N TYR A 418 -21.35 22.41 27.86
CA TYR A 418 -20.16 22.99 27.23
C TYR A 418 -19.95 22.47 25.81
N LEU A 419 -20.13 21.17 25.57
CA LEU A 419 -20.08 20.62 24.22
C LEU A 419 -21.19 21.23 23.34
N GLY A 420 -22.41 21.35 23.87
CA GLY A 420 -23.53 21.98 23.18
C GLY A 420 -23.24 23.43 22.79
N LEU A 421 -22.62 24.22 23.69
CA LEU A 421 -22.20 25.59 23.40
C LEU A 421 -21.10 25.65 22.33
N ILE A 422 -20.11 24.77 22.39
CA ILE A 422 -19.04 24.67 21.37
C ILE A 422 -19.64 24.33 20.00
N LEU A 423 -20.56 23.37 19.94
CA LEU A 423 -21.23 22.97 18.70
C LEU A 423 -22.17 24.07 18.17
N ALA A 424 -22.91 24.74 19.05
CA ALA A 424 -23.76 25.87 18.68
C ALA A 424 -22.94 27.03 18.12
N PHE A 425 -21.82 27.38 18.76
CA PHE A 425 -20.88 28.38 18.26
C PHE A 425 -20.28 27.96 16.91
N SER A 426 -19.86 26.70 16.78
CA SER A 426 -19.31 26.14 15.53
C SER A 426 -20.33 26.17 14.38
N LEU A 427 -21.60 25.88 14.67
CA LEU A 427 -22.71 25.94 13.72
C LEU A 427 -23.00 27.38 13.31
N PHE A 428 -23.18 28.27 14.29
CA PHE A 428 -23.46 29.68 14.05
C PHE A 428 -22.39 30.32 13.16
N THR A 429 -21.11 30.17 13.51
CA THR A 429 -20.00 30.79 12.76
C THR A 429 -19.80 30.24 11.35
N ARG A 430 -20.22 29.00 11.09
CA ARG A 430 -20.18 28.37 9.76
C ARG A 430 -21.36 28.75 8.87
N LEU A 431 -22.54 28.96 9.46
CA LEU A 431 -23.73 29.33 8.69
C LEU A 431 -23.89 30.84 8.49
N LEU A 432 -23.28 31.65 9.37
CA LEU A 432 -23.36 33.10 9.29
C LEU A 432 -22.70 33.60 7.99
N PHE A 433 -23.49 34.24 7.14
CA PHE A 433 -23.11 34.71 5.79
C PHE A 433 -22.62 33.61 4.85
N LEU A 434 -23.13 32.38 4.98
CA LEU A 434 -22.69 31.27 4.12
C LEU A 434 -23.01 31.50 2.63
N ASN A 435 -24.09 32.22 2.34
CA ASN A 435 -24.50 32.61 1.00
C ASN A 435 -23.60 33.70 0.36
N HIS A 436 -22.67 34.30 1.12
CA HIS A 436 -21.77 35.34 0.63
C HIS A 436 -20.34 34.79 0.45
N PRO A 437 -19.65 35.06 -0.67
CA PRO A 437 -20.12 35.69 -1.90
C PRO A 437 -21.22 34.90 -2.61
N GLY A 438 -22.15 35.58 -3.27
CA GLY A 438 -23.28 34.95 -3.98
C GLY A 438 -22.90 34.12 -5.21
N LYS A 439 -21.67 34.29 -5.71
CA LYS A 439 -21.11 33.60 -6.88
C LYS A 439 -20.08 32.55 -6.47
N GLU A 440 -19.81 31.62 -7.38
CA GLU A 440 -18.69 30.69 -7.28
C GLU A 440 -17.35 31.44 -7.29
N TYR A 441 -16.41 30.96 -6.48
CA TYR A 441 -15.04 31.45 -6.44
C TYR A 441 -14.07 30.30 -6.17
N PHE A 442 -12.80 30.50 -6.52
CA PHE A 442 -11.78 29.45 -6.40
C PHE A 442 -12.27 28.13 -7.04
N ASP A 443 -12.03 26.98 -6.42
CA ASP A 443 -12.41 25.67 -6.92
C ASP A 443 -13.94 25.40 -6.88
N GLU A 444 -14.79 26.32 -6.39
CA GLU A 444 -16.26 26.18 -6.57
C GLU A 444 -16.66 26.24 -8.05
N VAL A 445 -15.90 26.97 -8.87
CA VAL A 445 -16.12 27.03 -10.33
C VAL A 445 -15.91 25.67 -11.02
N TYR A 446 -15.33 24.70 -10.30
CA TYR A 446 -15.21 23.31 -10.74
C TYR A 446 -16.21 22.43 -9.99
N HIS A 447 -16.16 22.44 -8.67
CA HIS A 447 -16.95 21.56 -7.82
C HIS A 447 -18.45 21.86 -7.85
N ALA A 448 -18.85 23.09 -7.53
CA ALA A 448 -20.25 23.49 -7.46
C ALA A 448 -20.87 23.52 -8.87
N PHE A 449 -20.10 23.98 -9.86
CA PHE A 449 -20.49 23.88 -11.27
C PHE A 449 -20.80 22.45 -11.68
N THR A 450 -19.88 21.50 -11.46
CA THR A 450 -20.10 20.10 -11.83
C THR A 450 -21.27 19.49 -11.07
N ALA A 451 -21.45 19.83 -9.79
CA ALA A 451 -22.61 19.41 -9.02
C ALA A 451 -23.91 19.95 -9.64
N ARG A 452 -23.94 21.20 -10.12
CA ARG A 452 -25.12 21.75 -10.82
C ARG A 452 -25.43 20.97 -12.09
N ILE A 453 -24.42 20.63 -12.88
CA ILE A 453 -24.61 19.79 -14.08
C ILE A 453 -25.13 18.39 -13.71
N MET A 454 -24.62 17.79 -12.63
CA MET A 454 -25.14 16.51 -12.10
C MET A 454 -26.61 16.61 -11.66
N LEU A 455 -27.00 17.73 -11.01
CA LEU A 455 -28.37 17.97 -10.56
C LEU A 455 -29.37 17.97 -11.73
N HIS A 456 -29.00 18.57 -12.85
CA HIS A 456 -29.81 18.62 -14.07
C HIS A 456 -29.81 17.31 -14.87
N GLY A 457 -29.12 16.27 -14.38
CA GLY A 457 -29.02 14.97 -15.05
C GLY A 457 -28.23 15.00 -16.36
N ASP A 458 -27.43 16.06 -16.58
CA ASP A 458 -26.67 16.23 -17.82
C ASP A 458 -25.45 15.27 -17.81
N PRO A 459 -25.32 14.38 -18.82
CA PRO A 459 -24.21 13.42 -18.92
C PRO A 459 -22.83 14.08 -18.91
N LYS A 460 -22.73 15.35 -19.34
CA LYS A 460 -21.45 16.07 -19.44
C LYS A 460 -20.70 16.19 -18.13
N ALA A 461 -21.36 16.08 -16.98
CA ALA A 461 -20.71 16.06 -15.67
C ALA A 461 -19.64 14.96 -15.51
N TRP A 462 -19.72 13.90 -16.33
CA TRP A 462 -18.85 12.72 -16.27
C TRP A 462 -17.84 12.67 -17.42
N GLU A 463 -17.96 13.60 -18.36
CA GLU A 463 -17.22 13.62 -19.62
C GLU A 463 -16.14 14.71 -19.56
N TRP A 464 -14.98 14.38 -18.96
CA TRP A 464 -13.90 15.34 -18.73
C TRP A 464 -13.33 15.99 -20.00
N TRP A 465 -13.64 15.44 -21.17
CA TRP A 465 -13.20 15.93 -22.48
C TRP A 465 -14.14 16.99 -23.07
N ASN A 466 -15.34 17.17 -22.49
CA ASN A 466 -16.33 18.07 -23.07
C ASN A 466 -15.97 19.54 -22.89
N PRO A 467 -16.36 20.40 -23.86
CA PRO A 467 -16.21 21.83 -23.71
C PRO A 467 -17.04 22.34 -22.53
N HIS A 468 -16.50 23.34 -21.87
CA HIS A 468 -17.11 24.00 -20.71
C HIS A 468 -17.11 25.53 -20.92
N PRO A 469 -18.01 26.27 -20.25
CA PRO A 469 -18.00 27.73 -20.30
C PRO A 469 -16.66 28.32 -19.83
N THR A 470 -16.32 29.51 -20.33
CA THR A 470 -15.11 30.23 -19.91
C THR A 470 -15.13 30.46 -18.39
N GLY A 471 -14.04 30.09 -17.71
CA GLY A 471 -13.89 30.23 -16.26
C GLY A 471 -14.40 29.04 -15.43
N TYR A 472 -14.97 28.02 -16.06
CA TYR A 472 -15.44 26.79 -15.42
C TYR A 472 -14.68 25.59 -15.95
N ALA A 473 -14.75 24.44 -15.28
CA ALA A 473 -14.33 23.14 -15.82
C ALA A 473 -15.05 22.00 -15.08
N TYR A 474 -15.23 20.86 -15.74
CA TYR A 474 -15.76 19.67 -15.08
C TYR A 474 -14.75 19.11 -14.08
N GLU A 475 -15.19 18.91 -12.84
CA GLU A 475 -14.37 18.43 -11.75
C GLU A 475 -14.36 16.90 -11.72
N TRP A 476 -13.50 16.29 -12.52
CA TRP A 476 -13.30 14.84 -12.58
C TRP A 476 -12.11 14.35 -11.76
N THR A 477 -11.30 15.27 -11.22
CA THR A 477 -10.05 14.94 -10.49
C THR A 477 -10.31 14.36 -9.11
N HIS A 478 -11.57 14.36 -8.67
CA HIS A 478 -12.01 13.79 -7.40
C HIS A 478 -13.27 12.93 -7.55
N PRO A 479 -13.39 11.86 -6.74
CA PRO A 479 -14.58 11.02 -6.75
C PRO A 479 -15.84 11.80 -6.34
N PRO A 480 -17.04 11.32 -6.69
CA PRO A 480 -18.22 12.19 -6.82
C PRO A 480 -18.93 12.55 -5.51
N LEU A 481 -18.70 11.86 -4.39
CA LEU A 481 -19.54 11.99 -3.19
C LEU A 481 -19.69 13.43 -2.68
N ALA A 482 -18.63 14.24 -2.74
CA ALA A 482 -18.71 15.64 -2.33
C ALA A 482 -19.65 16.46 -3.22
N LYS A 483 -19.64 16.18 -4.54
CA LYS A 483 -20.54 16.81 -5.51
C LYS A 483 -21.97 16.32 -5.30
N GLU A 484 -22.19 15.03 -5.05
CA GLU A 484 -23.51 14.49 -4.67
C GLU A 484 -24.07 15.16 -3.41
N GLY A 485 -23.21 15.43 -2.42
CA GLY A 485 -23.58 16.22 -1.25
C GLY A 485 -24.02 17.64 -1.60
N MET A 486 -23.31 18.31 -2.52
CA MET A 486 -23.70 19.63 -3.01
C MET A 486 -25.03 19.57 -3.78
N VAL A 487 -25.26 18.54 -4.60
CA VAL A 487 -26.56 18.29 -5.26
C VAL A 487 -27.67 18.19 -4.23
N LEU A 488 -27.49 17.41 -3.17
CA LEU A 488 -28.46 17.29 -2.09
C LEU A 488 -28.73 18.65 -1.41
N GLY A 489 -27.68 19.45 -1.19
CA GLY A 489 -27.81 20.80 -0.65
C GLY A 489 -28.62 21.72 -1.56
N MET A 490 -28.37 21.68 -2.87
CA MET A 490 -29.12 22.47 -3.85
C MET A 490 -30.58 22.01 -4.01
N LEU A 491 -30.86 20.71 -3.89
CA LEU A 491 -32.23 20.19 -3.88
C LEU A 491 -33.06 20.72 -2.69
N ILE A 492 -32.43 20.89 -1.53
CA ILE A 492 -33.12 21.31 -0.29
C ILE A 492 -33.24 22.84 -0.19
N PHE A 493 -32.19 23.58 -0.57
CA PHE A 493 -32.10 25.03 -0.34
C PHE A 493 -32.05 25.88 -1.62
N GLY A 494 -32.18 25.25 -2.78
CA GLY A 494 -32.11 25.87 -4.10
C GLY A 494 -30.70 25.89 -4.69
N GLU A 495 -30.61 26.07 -6.01
CA GLU A 495 -29.37 26.15 -6.79
C GLU A 495 -28.61 27.48 -6.58
N ASN A 496 -28.23 27.75 -5.35
CA ASN A 496 -27.54 28.97 -4.94
C ASN A 496 -26.35 28.66 -4.00
N SER A 497 -25.55 29.69 -3.72
CA SER A 497 -24.35 29.59 -2.89
C SER A 497 -24.58 28.98 -1.51
N PHE A 498 -25.75 29.24 -0.92
CA PHE A 498 -26.11 28.58 0.33
C PHE A 498 -26.29 27.07 0.14
N GLY A 499 -27.03 26.66 -0.88
CA GLY A 499 -27.32 25.26 -1.19
C GLY A 499 -26.08 24.39 -1.34
N TRP A 500 -25.13 24.76 -2.20
CA TRP A 500 -23.93 23.92 -2.39
C TRP A 500 -22.91 24.00 -1.24
N ARG A 501 -22.91 25.08 -0.43
CA ARG A 501 -22.00 25.22 0.73
C ARG A 501 -22.54 24.58 2.01
N PHE A 502 -23.86 24.50 2.16
CA PHE A 502 -24.52 24.03 3.39
C PHE A 502 -24.05 22.64 3.88
N PRO A 503 -23.96 21.59 3.04
CA PRO A 503 -23.55 20.27 3.52
C PRO A 503 -22.12 20.29 4.07
N GLY A 504 -21.19 20.99 3.41
CA GLY A 504 -19.82 21.16 3.89
C GLY A 504 -19.76 21.83 5.27
N ALA A 505 -20.59 22.84 5.49
CA ALA A 505 -20.66 23.55 6.77
C ALA A 505 -21.13 22.64 7.91
N ILE A 506 -22.16 21.83 7.67
CA ILE A 506 -22.68 20.86 8.65
C ILE A 506 -21.65 19.76 8.95
N LEU A 507 -20.96 19.25 7.93
CA LEU A 507 -19.88 18.27 8.11
C LEU A 507 -18.72 18.86 8.93
N GLY A 508 -18.43 20.15 8.75
CA GLY A 508 -17.49 20.90 9.60
C GLY A 508 -17.88 20.92 11.08
N VAL A 509 -19.15 21.14 11.40
CA VAL A 509 -19.67 21.03 12.79
C VAL A 509 -19.57 19.59 13.30
N GLY A 510 -19.90 18.62 12.44
CA GLY A 510 -19.73 17.20 12.72
C GLY A 510 -18.28 16.82 13.05
N ALA A 511 -17.30 17.43 12.38
CA ALA A 511 -15.87 17.20 12.65
C ALA A 511 -15.48 17.67 14.07
N VAL A 512 -16.05 18.77 14.56
CA VAL A 512 -15.86 19.23 15.96
C VAL A 512 -16.34 18.18 16.95
N LEU A 513 -17.53 17.62 16.72
CA LEU A 513 -18.06 16.52 17.53
C LEU A 513 -17.16 15.28 17.45
N MET A 514 -16.67 14.92 16.26
CA MET A 514 -15.78 13.78 16.11
C MET A 514 -14.46 13.96 16.87
N ILE A 515 -13.90 15.16 16.91
CA ILE A 515 -12.68 15.46 17.68
C ILE A 515 -12.93 15.24 19.17
N TYR A 516 -14.04 15.75 19.71
CA TYR A 516 -14.44 15.46 21.10
C TYR A 516 -14.54 13.94 21.34
N LEU A 517 -15.26 13.22 20.46
CA LEU A 517 -15.52 11.80 20.62
C LEU A 517 -14.26 10.92 20.49
N ILE A 518 -13.37 11.23 19.56
CA ILE A 518 -12.08 10.55 19.36
C ILE A 518 -11.17 10.83 20.55
N SER A 519 -11.03 12.10 20.95
CA SER A 519 -10.22 12.51 22.11
C SER A 519 -10.68 11.78 23.38
N LYS A 520 -11.99 11.77 23.65
CA LYS A 520 -12.59 11.03 24.76
C LYS A 520 -12.32 9.52 24.66
N ALA A 521 -12.40 8.93 23.46
CA ALA A 521 -12.14 7.51 23.26
C ALA A 521 -10.67 7.14 23.50
N LEU A 522 -9.74 8.02 23.11
CA LEU A 522 -8.30 7.83 23.25
C LEU A 522 -7.82 8.03 24.69
N PHE A 523 -8.21 9.14 25.33
CA PHE A 523 -7.69 9.56 26.63
C PHE A 523 -8.58 9.20 27.81
N LYS A 524 -9.86 8.90 27.57
CA LYS A 524 -10.88 8.68 28.61
C LYS A 524 -11.04 9.86 29.58
N ASP A 525 -10.72 11.08 29.13
CA ASP A 525 -10.84 12.31 29.91
C ASP A 525 -11.71 13.31 29.14
N GLU A 526 -12.80 13.76 29.79
CA GLU A 526 -13.77 14.71 29.23
C GLU A 526 -13.17 16.11 29.02
N GLY A 527 -12.21 16.51 29.86
CA GLY A 527 -11.53 17.79 29.75
C GLY A 527 -10.68 17.87 28.50
N ILE A 528 -9.86 16.85 28.23
CA ILE A 528 -9.06 16.81 26.99
C ILE A 528 -9.99 16.85 25.77
N ALA A 529 -11.12 16.14 25.84
CA ALA A 529 -12.10 16.13 24.76
C ALA A 529 -12.76 17.50 24.52
N LEU A 530 -13.21 18.18 25.57
CA LEU A 530 -13.80 19.53 25.48
C LEU A 530 -12.77 20.57 25.01
N LEU A 531 -11.55 20.53 25.56
CA LEU A 531 -10.48 21.44 25.17
C LEU A 531 -10.10 21.25 23.70
N ALA A 532 -9.95 20.01 23.23
CA ALA A 532 -9.63 19.72 21.84
C ALA A 532 -10.73 20.19 20.86
N ALA A 533 -12.00 19.97 21.21
CA ALA A 533 -13.12 20.45 20.41
C ALA A 533 -13.20 21.98 20.38
N GLY A 534 -12.98 22.62 21.52
CA GLY A 534 -12.88 24.08 21.63
C GLY A 534 -11.76 24.65 20.75
N VAL A 535 -10.54 24.10 20.85
CA VAL A 535 -9.38 24.49 20.04
C VAL A 535 -9.72 24.43 18.55
N PHE A 536 -10.30 23.32 18.09
CA PHE A 536 -10.64 23.15 16.67
C PHE A 536 -11.79 24.07 16.22
N SER A 537 -12.76 24.34 17.10
CA SER A 537 -13.87 25.24 16.78
C SER A 537 -13.46 26.70 16.57
N LEU A 538 -12.29 27.09 17.11
CA LEU A 538 -11.71 28.43 17.04
C LEU A 538 -10.59 28.56 15.99
N ASP A 539 -10.44 27.56 15.11
CA ASP A 539 -9.43 27.59 14.06
C ASP A 539 -10.03 28.00 12.70
N GLY A 540 -9.33 28.90 12.00
CA GLY A 540 -9.77 29.47 10.72
C GLY A 540 -9.73 28.49 9.54
N LEU A 541 -8.75 27.59 9.49
CA LEU A 541 -8.61 26.64 8.38
C LEU A 541 -9.84 25.71 8.24
N PRO A 542 -10.29 24.99 9.28
CA PRO A 542 -11.49 24.17 9.22
C PRO A 542 -12.78 25.00 9.21
N LEU A 543 -12.75 26.29 9.53
CA LEU A 543 -13.88 27.18 9.33
C LEU A 543 -14.05 27.46 7.83
N VAL A 544 -13.02 28.01 7.19
CA VAL A 544 -13.01 28.41 5.78
C VAL A 544 -13.29 27.21 4.87
N MET A 545 -12.58 26.09 5.07
CA MET A 545 -12.74 24.89 4.23
C MET A 545 -14.09 24.18 4.40
N SER A 546 -14.84 24.52 5.45
CA SER A 546 -16.24 24.04 5.61
C SER A 546 -17.27 24.98 5.03
N ARG A 547 -16.90 26.23 4.74
CA ARG A 547 -17.78 27.24 4.16
C ARG A 547 -17.71 27.32 2.64
N ILE A 548 -16.75 26.66 2.01
CA ILE A 548 -16.60 26.59 0.56
C ILE A 548 -17.13 25.24 0.03
N GLY A 549 -17.76 25.25 -1.15
CA GLY A 549 -18.22 24.08 -1.88
C GLY A 549 -17.06 23.24 -2.44
N MET A 550 -16.33 22.53 -1.58
CA MET A 550 -15.22 21.63 -1.93
C MET A 550 -15.30 20.29 -1.20
N ASN A 551 -14.45 19.34 -1.58
CA ASN A 551 -14.45 17.99 -1.02
C ASN A 551 -13.75 17.84 0.35
N ASP A 552 -13.00 18.85 0.81
CA ASP A 552 -12.14 18.75 2.01
C ASP A 552 -12.92 18.50 3.32
N SER A 553 -14.11 19.08 3.47
CA SER A 553 -14.95 18.84 4.67
C SER A 553 -15.57 17.45 4.69
N TYR A 554 -15.86 16.87 3.53
CA TYR A 554 -16.40 15.52 3.39
C TYR A 554 -15.38 14.46 3.80
N ILE A 555 -14.17 14.51 3.23
CA ILE A 555 -13.08 13.62 3.64
C ILE A 555 -12.81 13.76 5.13
N LEU A 556 -12.67 14.99 5.64
CA LEU A 556 -12.35 15.23 7.04
C LEU A 556 -13.37 14.56 7.98
N PHE A 557 -14.66 14.84 7.78
CA PHE A 557 -15.70 14.27 8.64
C PHE A 557 -15.75 12.75 8.55
N PHE A 558 -15.80 12.18 7.34
CA PHE A 558 -15.97 10.73 7.17
C PHE A 558 -14.76 9.94 7.64
N VAL A 559 -13.53 10.45 7.45
CA VAL A 559 -12.32 9.86 8.03
C VAL A 559 -12.40 9.85 9.57
N LEU A 560 -12.71 11.00 10.19
CA LEU A 560 -12.79 11.10 11.64
C LEU A 560 -13.90 10.18 12.21
N LEU A 561 -15.07 10.14 11.58
CA LEU A 561 -16.15 9.25 11.98
C LEU A 561 -15.77 7.78 11.82
N SER A 562 -15.10 7.42 10.71
CA SER A 562 -14.58 6.07 10.52
C SER A 562 -13.58 5.68 11.60
N ILE A 563 -12.63 6.57 11.93
CA ILE A 563 -11.67 6.37 13.04
C ILE A 563 -12.41 6.18 14.37
N TYR A 564 -13.36 7.04 14.70
CA TYR A 564 -14.16 6.91 15.93
C TYR A 564 -14.89 5.57 16.02
N LEU A 565 -15.57 5.15 14.96
CA LEU A 565 -16.29 3.89 14.91
C LEU A 565 -15.34 2.69 14.99
N TYR A 566 -14.17 2.78 14.36
CA TYR A 566 -13.10 1.80 14.50
C TYR A 566 -12.66 1.70 15.96
N LEU A 567 -12.43 2.83 16.65
CA LEU A 567 -12.08 2.87 18.07
C LEU A 567 -13.16 2.20 18.94
N LYS A 568 -14.45 2.34 18.58
CA LYS A 568 -15.60 1.70 19.24
C LYS A 568 -15.89 0.25 18.82
N ASP A 569 -15.01 -0.39 18.05
CA ASP A 569 -15.18 -1.75 17.53
C ASP A 569 -16.40 -1.96 16.60
N LYS A 570 -16.95 -0.87 16.05
CA LYS A 570 -18.05 -0.89 15.07
C LYS A 570 -17.50 -1.01 13.64
N ASN A 571 -16.80 -2.10 13.37
CA ASN A 571 -15.98 -2.27 12.15
C ASN A 571 -16.77 -2.18 10.84
N PHE A 572 -18.00 -2.69 10.79
CA PHE A 572 -18.86 -2.60 9.60
C PHE A 572 -19.19 -1.14 9.25
N LEU A 573 -19.73 -0.37 10.21
CA LEU A 573 -20.03 1.05 10.01
C LEU A 573 -18.76 1.86 9.73
N SER A 574 -17.66 1.54 10.43
CA SER A 574 -16.38 2.17 10.17
C SER A 574 -15.92 1.97 8.72
N ALA A 575 -16.10 0.78 8.15
CA ALA A 575 -15.79 0.49 6.75
C ALA A 575 -16.72 1.23 5.78
N ILE A 576 -18.02 1.40 6.09
CA ILE A 576 -18.95 2.23 5.30
C ILE A 576 -18.45 3.67 5.23
N PHE A 577 -18.20 4.30 6.39
CA PHE A 577 -17.75 5.69 6.42
C PHE A 577 -16.33 5.86 5.84
N PHE A 578 -15.49 4.83 5.91
CA PHE A 578 -14.21 4.84 5.20
C PHE A 578 -14.43 4.82 3.67
N GLY A 579 -15.37 4.02 3.18
CA GLY A 579 -15.80 4.04 1.78
C GLY A 579 -16.30 5.42 1.34
N LEU A 580 -17.13 6.07 2.15
CA LEU A 580 -17.60 7.44 1.88
C LEU A 580 -16.45 8.45 1.83
N ALA A 581 -15.48 8.34 2.73
CA ALA A 581 -14.28 9.18 2.72
C ALA A 581 -13.47 9.05 1.42
N ILE A 582 -13.19 7.81 0.98
CA ILE A 582 -12.47 7.56 -0.28
C ILE A 582 -13.27 8.06 -1.49
N SER A 583 -14.61 7.93 -1.43
CA SER A 583 -15.54 8.42 -2.45
C SER A 583 -15.65 9.95 -2.49
N SER A 584 -15.00 10.66 -1.56
CA SER A 584 -14.88 12.12 -1.59
C SER A 584 -13.52 12.57 -2.11
N LYS A 585 -12.44 11.94 -1.64
CA LYS A 585 -11.05 12.29 -1.98
C LYS A 585 -10.09 11.14 -1.64
N TRP A 586 -9.19 10.78 -2.56
CA TRP A 586 -8.24 9.67 -2.36
C TRP A 586 -7.23 9.88 -1.23
N SER A 587 -7.00 11.12 -0.77
CA SER A 587 -6.18 11.34 0.42
C SER A 587 -6.75 10.68 1.69
N ALA A 588 -8.00 10.18 1.65
CA ALA A 588 -8.55 9.33 2.70
C ALA A 588 -7.74 8.04 2.93
N PHE A 589 -7.03 7.53 1.92
CA PHE A 589 -6.18 6.35 2.06
C PHE A 589 -5.08 6.51 3.12
N TRP A 590 -4.67 7.74 3.43
CA TRP A 590 -3.73 8.04 4.52
C TRP A 590 -4.28 7.69 5.92
N ALA A 591 -5.57 7.38 6.05
CA ALA A 591 -6.14 6.84 7.29
C ALA A 591 -5.82 5.34 7.51
N ILE A 592 -5.47 4.57 6.48
CA ILE A 592 -5.20 3.12 6.61
C ILE A 592 -4.11 2.83 7.65
N PRO A 593 -2.93 3.49 7.60
CA PRO A 593 -1.90 3.30 8.62
C PRO A 593 -2.40 3.62 10.04
N ILE A 594 -3.34 4.55 10.20
CA ILE A 594 -3.93 4.87 11.51
C ILE A 594 -4.71 3.68 12.04
N PHE A 595 -5.56 3.03 11.24
CA PHE A 595 -6.30 1.83 11.67
C PHE A 595 -5.37 0.70 12.10
N VAL A 596 -4.29 0.49 11.33
CA VAL A 596 -3.27 -0.53 11.59
C VAL A 596 -2.52 -0.22 12.88
N VAL A 597 -1.98 0.99 13.04
CA VAL A 597 -1.23 1.37 14.26
C VAL A 597 -2.16 1.39 15.48
N ALA A 598 -3.37 1.91 15.36
CA ALA A 598 -4.38 1.90 16.42
C ALA A 598 -4.76 0.47 16.84
N HIS A 599 -4.82 -0.49 15.91
CA HIS A 599 -5.05 -1.90 16.23
C HIS A 599 -4.06 -2.42 17.28
N PHE A 600 -2.77 -2.17 17.03
CA PHE A 600 -1.69 -2.66 17.87
C PHE A 600 -1.53 -1.84 19.14
N VAL A 601 -1.62 -0.51 19.04
CA VAL A 601 -1.53 0.42 20.17
C VAL A 601 -2.61 0.12 21.22
N LEU A 602 -3.86 -0.07 20.76
CA LEU A 602 -5.01 -0.33 21.63
C LEU A 602 -5.22 -1.81 21.94
N LYS A 603 -4.29 -2.68 21.50
CA LYS A 603 -4.32 -4.14 21.73
C LYS A 603 -5.67 -4.78 21.35
N LYS A 604 -6.26 -4.33 20.23
CA LYS A 604 -7.54 -4.87 19.77
C LYS A 604 -7.37 -6.35 19.41
N LYS A 605 -8.41 -7.14 19.64
CA LYS A 605 -8.42 -8.55 19.18
C LYS A 605 -8.67 -8.57 17.68
N PHE A 606 -7.96 -9.43 16.96
CA PHE A 606 -8.25 -9.64 15.54
C PHE A 606 -9.66 -10.23 15.37
N ARG A 607 -10.51 -9.57 14.57
CA ARG A 607 -11.88 -9.98 14.30
C ARG A 607 -12.08 -10.18 12.81
N ILE A 608 -12.86 -11.18 12.43
CA ILE A 608 -13.21 -11.44 11.03
C ILE A 608 -13.92 -10.24 10.37
N SER A 609 -14.59 -9.40 11.18
CA SER A 609 -15.21 -8.15 10.74
C SER A 609 -14.24 -7.13 10.12
N TYR A 610 -12.91 -7.33 10.19
CA TYR A 610 -11.97 -6.49 9.44
C TYR A 610 -12.00 -6.75 7.94
N LEU A 611 -12.51 -7.91 7.50
CA LEU A 611 -12.76 -8.17 6.09
C LEU A 611 -13.75 -7.17 5.47
N TRP A 612 -14.57 -6.50 6.28
CA TRP A 612 -15.43 -5.41 5.80
C TRP A 612 -14.64 -4.26 5.17
N PHE A 613 -13.43 -3.96 5.63
CA PHE A 613 -12.59 -2.92 5.03
C PHE A 613 -12.03 -3.31 3.65
N VAL A 614 -12.11 -4.59 3.28
CA VAL A 614 -11.70 -5.07 1.95
C VAL A 614 -12.88 -5.00 0.97
N VAL A 615 -14.10 -5.28 1.45
CA VAL A 615 -15.29 -5.43 0.58
C VAL A 615 -16.11 -4.14 0.51
N ILE A 616 -16.38 -3.50 1.65
CA ILE A 616 -17.33 -2.40 1.76
C ILE A 616 -16.81 -1.10 1.12
N PRO A 617 -15.56 -0.64 1.37
CA PRO A 617 -15.10 0.61 0.78
C PRO A 617 -15.10 0.61 -0.76
N PRO A 618 -14.64 -0.44 -1.46
CA PRO A 618 -14.78 -0.51 -2.92
C PRO A 618 -16.24 -0.53 -3.40
N ALA A 619 -17.14 -1.20 -2.67
CA ALA A 619 -18.56 -1.23 -3.01
C ALA A 619 -19.21 0.17 -2.88
N ILE A 620 -18.97 0.87 -1.76
CA ILE A 620 -19.43 2.25 -1.58
C ILE A 620 -18.84 3.19 -2.63
N TYR A 621 -17.55 3.01 -2.96
CA TYR A 621 -16.90 3.77 -4.01
C TYR A 621 -17.59 3.60 -5.35
N LEU A 622 -17.85 2.36 -5.78
CA LEU A 622 -18.58 2.08 -7.01
C LEU A 622 -20.01 2.63 -6.97
N LEU A 623 -20.70 2.51 -5.84
CA LEU A 623 -22.05 3.04 -5.65
C LEU A 623 -22.12 4.56 -5.77
N SER A 624 -21.08 5.29 -5.37
CA SER A 624 -21.03 6.75 -5.58
C SER A 624 -20.98 7.16 -7.06
N TYR A 625 -20.69 6.22 -7.98
CA TYR A 625 -20.78 6.47 -9.41
C TYR A 625 -22.13 6.03 -10.00
N LEU A 626 -23.12 5.66 -9.18
CA LEU A 626 -24.44 5.30 -9.70
C LEU A 626 -25.07 6.40 -10.57
N PRO A 627 -25.01 7.70 -10.22
CA PRO A 627 -25.55 8.74 -11.09
C PRO A 627 -24.87 8.79 -12.48
N MET A 628 -23.58 8.45 -12.58
CA MET A 628 -22.88 8.33 -13.87
C MET A 628 -23.45 7.22 -14.74
N PHE A 629 -23.73 6.05 -14.15
CA PHE A 629 -24.32 4.94 -14.90
C PHE A 629 -25.76 5.24 -15.33
N LEU A 630 -26.50 6.00 -14.51
CA LEU A 630 -27.87 6.42 -14.83
C LEU A 630 -27.95 7.43 -15.99
N THR A 631 -26.87 8.16 -16.29
CA THR A 631 -26.78 9.04 -17.48
C THR A 631 -26.41 8.29 -18.77
N GLY A 632 -26.36 6.95 -18.74
CA GLY A 632 -26.11 6.11 -19.92
C GLY A 632 -24.65 5.72 -20.13
N HIS A 633 -23.74 6.15 -19.25
CA HIS A 633 -22.33 5.75 -19.32
C HIS A 633 -22.12 4.31 -18.81
N ASN A 634 -21.06 3.66 -19.30
CA ASN A 634 -20.73 2.28 -18.98
C ASN A 634 -19.47 2.17 -18.09
N PHE A 635 -19.02 0.94 -17.83
CA PHE A 635 -17.79 0.68 -17.06
C PHE A 635 -16.51 1.20 -17.73
N GLU A 636 -16.49 1.38 -19.06
CA GLU A 636 -15.33 1.94 -19.75
C GLU A 636 -15.09 3.38 -19.32
N VAL A 637 -16.16 4.19 -19.27
CA VAL A 637 -16.11 5.59 -18.81
C VAL A 637 -15.70 5.65 -17.34
N PHE A 638 -16.27 4.78 -16.49
CA PHE A 638 -15.85 4.66 -15.08
C PHE A 638 -14.33 4.45 -14.96
N ILE A 639 -13.79 3.46 -15.66
CA ILE A 639 -12.35 3.14 -15.67
C ILE A 639 -11.55 4.30 -16.28
N GLY A 640 -12.07 4.96 -17.32
CA GLY A 640 -11.51 6.16 -17.92
C GLY A 640 -11.33 7.28 -16.90
N MET A 641 -12.37 7.59 -16.13
CA MET A 641 -12.30 8.58 -15.04
C MET A 641 -11.25 8.20 -13.99
N GLN A 642 -11.15 6.92 -13.60
CA GLN A 642 -10.12 6.47 -12.64
C GLN A 642 -8.71 6.67 -13.19
N LYS A 643 -8.48 6.32 -14.47
CA LYS A 643 -7.19 6.50 -15.15
C LYS A 643 -6.82 7.97 -15.25
N GLN A 644 -7.78 8.83 -15.59
CA GLN A 644 -7.57 10.26 -15.66
C GLN A 644 -7.25 10.81 -14.28
N MET A 645 -8.04 10.47 -13.25
CA MET A 645 -7.79 10.90 -11.87
C MET A 645 -6.38 10.53 -11.40
N TRP A 646 -5.94 9.30 -11.69
CA TRP A 646 -4.59 8.86 -11.46
C TRP A 646 -3.55 9.67 -12.25
N TRP A 647 -3.79 9.91 -13.54
CA TRP A 647 -2.93 10.73 -14.39
C TRP A 647 -2.78 12.15 -13.83
N TYR A 648 -3.88 12.81 -13.46
CA TYR A 648 -3.87 14.16 -12.88
C TYR A 648 -3.02 14.20 -11.61
N HIS A 649 -3.23 13.25 -10.68
CA HIS A 649 -2.49 13.24 -9.43
C HIS A 649 -1.01 12.83 -9.53
N THR A 650 -0.61 12.14 -10.60
CA THR A 650 0.78 11.67 -10.79
C THR A 650 1.57 12.45 -11.83
N ARG A 651 0.91 13.15 -12.77
CA ARG A 651 1.56 13.76 -13.94
C ARG A 651 1.23 15.23 -14.17
N LEU A 652 0.33 15.84 -13.39
CA LEU A 652 0.02 17.27 -13.54
C LEU A 652 1.29 18.11 -13.38
N ARG A 653 1.66 18.82 -14.45
CA ARG A 653 2.69 19.86 -14.45
C ARG A 653 2.02 21.18 -14.71
N ALA A 654 1.80 21.94 -13.64
CA ALA A 654 1.19 23.26 -13.69
C ALA A 654 1.92 24.20 -12.74
N THR A 655 1.77 25.49 -12.95
CA THR A 655 2.21 26.53 -12.02
C THR A 655 0.99 27.32 -11.57
N HIS A 656 0.98 27.76 -10.32
CA HIS A 656 -0.08 28.60 -9.79
C HIS A 656 0.51 29.58 -8.76
N PRO A 657 0.21 30.89 -8.82
CA PRO A 657 0.78 31.89 -7.91
C PRO A 657 0.55 31.56 -6.43
N TYR A 658 -0.62 31.01 -6.09
CA TYR A 658 -0.96 30.61 -4.72
C TYR A 658 -0.55 29.19 -4.33
N THR A 659 0.34 28.54 -5.08
CA THR A 659 0.93 27.26 -4.65
C THR A 659 1.62 27.43 -3.30
N SER A 660 1.43 26.48 -2.38
CA SER A 660 1.97 26.50 -1.03
C SER A 660 2.65 25.18 -0.69
N LEU A 661 3.95 25.23 -0.40
CA LEU A 661 4.78 24.04 -0.16
C LEU A 661 4.52 23.43 1.22
N TRP A 662 4.54 22.11 1.31
CA TRP A 662 4.15 21.35 2.51
C TRP A 662 4.82 21.84 3.80
N TYR A 663 6.12 22.14 3.78
CA TYR A 663 6.86 22.57 4.98
C TYR A 663 6.47 23.97 5.49
N THR A 664 5.73 24.76 4.69
CA THR A 664 5.28 26.11 5.08
C THR A 664 4.00 26.09 5.92
N TRP A 665 3.23 24.99 5.86
CA TRP A 665 1.88 24.91 6.42
C TRP A 665 1.84 24.95 7.97
N PRO A 666 2.68 24.19 8.70
CA PRO A 666 2.59 24.16 10.17
C PRO A 666 2.89 25.52 10.83
N LEU A 667 3.62 26.40 10.13
CA LEU A 667 4.05 27.71 10.62
C LEU A 667 3.19 28.85 10.06
N LEU A 668 2.18 28.55 9.25
CA LEU A 668 1.38 29.54 8.53
C LEU A 668 2.22 30.48 7.65
N ILE A 669 3.35 30.04 7.08
CA ILE A 669 4.23 30.94 6.33
C ILE A 669 3.55 31.47 5.06
N ARG A 670 2.75 30.63 4.39
CA ARG A 670 2.09 30.97 3.14
C ARG A 670 0.61 30.55 3.14
N PRO A 671 -0.26 31.36 3.75
CA PRO A 671 -1.71 31.30 3.55
C PRO A 671 -2.07 31.55 2.08
N ILE A 672 -3.32 31.21 1.71
CA ILE A 672 -3.78 31.35 0.33
C ILE A 672 -5.10 32.12 0.27
N TRP A 673 -5.25 32.92 -0.78
CA TRP A 673 -6.48 33.62 -1.11
C TRP A 673 -7.44 32.68 -1.83
N LEU A 674 -8.71 32.70 -1.44
CA LEU A 674 -9.78 32.05 -2.20
C LEU A 674 -10.64 33.06 -2.96
N TYR A 675 -10.88 34.22 -2.35
CA TYR A 675 -11.74 35.25 -2.90
C TYR A 675 -11.18 36.63 -2.60
N THR A 676 -11.31 37.51 -3.58
CA THR A 676 -11.06 38.95 -3.45
C THR A 676 -12.21 39.72 -4.08
N GLY A 677 -12.69 40.73 -3.35
CA GLY A 677 -13.63 41.71 -3.85
C GLY A 677 -13.29 43.09 -3.31
N ALA A 678 -13.48 44.10 -4.16
CA ALA A 678 -13.20 45.48 -3.83
C ALA A 678 -14.51 46.29 -3.88
N LEU A 679 -14.79 46.98 -2.79
CA LEU A 679 -15.79 48.04 -2.68
C LEU A 679 -15.04 49.37 -2.53
N LYS A 680 -15.65 50.51 -2.88
CA LYS A 680 -14.98 51.82 -2.95
C LYS A 680 -13.97 52.07 -1.81
N ASP A 681 -14.41 51.89 -0.56
CA ASP A 681 -13.60 52.09 0.66
C ASP A 681 -13.43 50.84 1.53
N LYS A 682 -13.89 49.67 1.06
CA LYS A 682 -13.84 48.39 1.79
C LYS A 682 -13.31 47.27 0.92
N VAL A 683 -12.77 46.22 1.55
CA VAL A 683 -12.36 44.99 0.87
C VAL A 683 -13.07 43.80 1.50
N GLU A 684 -13.35 42.81 0.67
CA GLU A 684 -13.95 41.53 1.09
C GLU A 684 -13.07 40.39 0.58
N ASN A 685 -12.32 39.79 1.50
CA ASN A 685 -11.34 38.76 1.17
C ASN A 685 -11.67 37.48 1.94
N ILE A 686 -11.46 36.34 1.30
CA ILE A 686 -11.52 35.03 1.97
C ILE A 686 -10.14 34.39 1.91
N TYR A 687 -9.56 34.17 3.09
CA TYR A 687 -8.27 33.53 3.26
C TYR A 687 -8.39 32.16 3.88
N VAL A 688 -7.72 31.18 3.26
CA VAL A 688 -7.44 29.93 3.96
C VAL A 688 -6.23 30.14 4.85
N MET A 689 -6.50 30.35 6.13
CA MET A 689 -5.49 30.51 7.16
C MET A 689 -5.99 29.95 8.48
N GLY A 690 -5.10 29.32 9.23
CA GLY A 690 -5.37 28.92 10.61
C GLY A 690 -5.37 30.08 11.60
N ASN A 691 -5.84 29.84 12.82
CA ASN A 691 -5.65 30.78 13.91
C ASN A 691 -4.19 30.68 14.40
N PRO A 692 -3.38 31.77 14.37
CA PRO A 692 -1.95 31.69 14.70
C PRO A 692 -1.66 31.07 16.06
N ILE A 693 -2.46 31.37 17.09
CA ILE A 693 -2.25 30.78 18.40
C ILE A 693 -2.54 29.28 18.40
N VAL A 694 -3.55 28.82 17.65
CA VAL A 694 -3.88 27.39 17.52
C VAL A 694 -2.75 26.66 16.80
N PHE A 695 -2.25 27.20 15.69
CA PHE A 695 -1.21 26.59 14.89
C PHE A 695 0.13 26.53 15.63
N TRP A 696 0.62 27.66 16.13
CA TRP A 696 1.96 27.72 16.72
C TRP A 696 2.03 26.98 18.05
N THR A 697 1.06 27.19 18.95
CA THR A 697 1.04 26.44 20.21
C THR A 697 0.66 24.98 19.98
N GLY A 698 -0.15 24.67 18.96
CA GLY A 698 -0.49 23.32 18.60
C GLY A 698 0.69 22.53 18.03
N LEU A 699 1.54 23.18 17.23
CA LEU A 699 2.79 22.58 16.76
C LEU A 699 3.72 22.28 17.95
N VAL A 700 3.88 23.22 18.88
CA VAL A 700 4.59 22.99 20.14
C VAL A 700 3.95 21.85 20.94
N ALA A 701 2.61 21.75 20.95
CA ALA A 701 1.89 20.69 21.63
C ALA A 701 2.12 19.32 20.98
N VAL A 702 2.25 19.23 19.66
CA VAL A 702 2.62 17.99 18.95
C VAL A 702 4.00 17.52 19.37
N PHE A 703 5.01 18.40 19.39
CA PHE A 703 6.36 18.06 19.88
C PHE A 703 6.38 17.70 21.37
N THR A 704 5.60 18.41 22.17
CA THR A 704 5.44 18.13 23.61
C THR A 704 4.80 16.75 23.83
N CYS A 705 3.78 16.41 23.04
CA CYS A 705 3.16 15.09 23.05
C CYS A 705 4.12 13.99 22.58
N LEU A 706 4.99 14.27 21.60
CA LEU A 706 6.03 13.35 21.16
C LEU A 706 7.04 13.08 22.29
N TYR A 707 7.50 14.14 22.96
CA TYR A 707 8.37 14.02 24.13
C TYR A 707 7.73 13.17 25.23
N TYR A 708 6.47 13.44 25.60
CA TYR A 708 5.75 12.63 26.60
C TYR A 708 5.41 11.22 26.11
N ALA A 709 5.22 11.02 24.79
CA ALA A 709 5.04 9.69 24.23
C ALA A 709 6.27 8.81 24.51
N PHE A 710 7.48 9.36 24.39
CA PHE A 710 8.72 8.64 24.72
C PHE A 710 8.97 8.57 26.24
N LYS A 711 8.91 9.71 26.94
CA LYS A 711 9.18 9.81 28.39
C LYS A 711 8.24 8.93 29.21
N ASP A 712 6.94 9.07 28.97
CA ASP A 712 5.90 8.36 29.74
C ASP A 712 5.53 7.02 29.08
N LYS A 713 6.18 6.69 27.95
CA LYS A 713 5.90 5.50 27.12
C LYS A 713 4.41 5.41 26.75
N SER A 714 3.79 6.57 26.49
CA SER A 714 2.36 6.69 26.17
C SER A 714 2.10 6.37 24.71
N LYS A 715 1.54 5.18 24.47
CA LYS A 715 1.17 4.72 23.12
C LYS A 715 0.03 5.55 22.51
N VAL A 716 -0.84 6.12 23.34
CA VAL A 716 -1.96 6.98 22.89
C VAL A 716 -1.43 8.33 22.36
N LEU A 717 -0.46 8.93 23.06
CA LEU A 717 0.21 10.13 22.56
C LEU A 717 1.00 9.85 21.28
N ALA A 718 1.72 8.72 21.25
CA ALA A 718 2.40 8.28 20.03
C ALA A 718 1.42 8.11 18.85
N LEU A 719 0.25 7.51 19.08
CA LEU A 719 -0.80 7.37 18.06
C LEU A 719 -1.36 8.73 17.63
N THR A 720 -1.53 9.68 18.55
CA THR A 720 -2.00 11.04 18.22
C THR A 720 -1.00 11.77 17.32
N VAL A 721 0.29 11.75 17.69
CA VAL A 721 1.37 12.35 16.89
C VAL A 721 1.53 11.63 15.56
N PHE A 722 1.47 10.30 15.54
CA PHE A 722 1.50 9.52 14.30
C PHE A 722 0.34 9.88 13.37
N SER A 723 -0.87 10.06 13.91
CA SER A 723 -2.05 10.43 13.12
C SER A 723 -1.94 11.84 12.54
N TYR A 724 -1.32 12.78 13.27
CA TYR A 724 -0.95 14.09 12.72
C TYR A 724 0.07 13.94 11.58
N LEU A 725 1.16 13.19 11.80
CA LEU A 725 2.24 13.06 10.82
C LEU A 725 1.81 12.35 9.54
N ILE A 726 0.96 11.32 9.61
CA ILE A 726 0.56 10.57 8.42
C ILE A 726 -0.34 11.36 7.47
N PHE A 727 -1.07 12.36 7.96
CA PHE A 727 -1.82 13.29 7.12
C PHE A 727 -0.98 14.48 6.60
N PHE A 728 0.23 14.65 7.13
CA PHE A 728 1.13 15.75 6.81
C PHE A 728 2.31 15.33 5.93
N VAL A 729 3.13 14.41 6.43
CA VAL A 729 4.44 14.04 5.85
C VAL A 729 4.34 13.51 4.41
N PRO A 730 3.34 12.71 4.01
CA PRO A 730 3.29 12.19 2.64
C PRO A 730 3.24 13.26 1.54
N TRP A 731 2.78 14.47 1.87
CA TRP A 731 2.79 15.59 0.93
C TRP A 731 4.20 16.03 0.50
N ALA A 732 5.23 15.71 1.29
CA ALA A 732 6.62 15.93 0.90
C ALA A 732 7.04 15.16 -0.36
N ALA A 733 6.36 14.06 -0.66
CA ALA A 733 6.60 13.22 -1.84
C ALA A 733 5.61 13.48 -2.98
N SER A 734 4.77 14.51 -2.89
CA SER A 734 3.80 14.84 -3.94
C SER A 734 4.52 15.35 -5.20
N PRO A 735 4.26 14.78 -6.39
CA PRO A 735 4.91 15.20 -7.64
C PRO A 735 4.26 16.45 -8.27
N ARG A 736 3.15 16.94 -7.72
CA ARG A 736 2.33 18.02 -8.27
C ARG A 736 2.27 19.24 -7.34
N ILE A 737 1.78 20.36 -7.88
CA ILE A 737 1.45 21.55 -7.09
C ILE A 737 0.47 21.23 -5.96
N MET A 738 0.66 21.91 -4.83
CA MET A 738 -0.11 21.73 -3.60
C MET A 738 -0.52 23.08 -3.02
N PHE A 739 -1.53 23.02 -2.17
CA PHE A 739 -2.16 24.17 -1.54
C PHE A 739 -2.31 23.93 -0.04
N PHE A 740 -2.40 25.02 0.72
CA PHE A 740 -2.42 24.98 2.19
C PHE A 740 -3.54 24.10 2.77
N TYR A 741 -4.72 24.04 2.12
CA TYR A 741 -5.84 23.22 2.59
C TYR A 741 -5.57 21.71 2.63
N HIS A 742 -4.56 21.20 1.93
CA HIS A 742 -4.16 19.79 2.03
C HIS A 742 -3.69 19.40 3.43
N TYR A 743 -3.32 20.39 4.24
CA TYR A 743 -2.94 20.22 5.64
C TYR A 743 -4.13 19.97 6.59
N LEU A 744 -5.36 20.29 6.17
CA LEU A 744 -6.58 20.23 6.99
C LEU A 744 -6.75 18.91 7.78
N PRO A 745 -6.54 17.71 7.19
CA PRO A 745 -6.72 16.45 7.94
C PRO A 745 -5.74 16.25 9.10
N SER A 746 -4.67 17.05 9.19
CA SER A 746 -3.71 17.02 10.30
C SER A 746 -4.22 17.81 11.52
N ILE A 747 -5.05 18.84 11.30
CA ILE A 747 -5.52 19.77 12.34
C ILE A 747 -6.31 19.12 13.47
N PRO A 748 -7.20 18.12 13.24
CA PRO A 748 -7.87 17.40 14.32
C PRO A 748 -6.89 16.84 15.37
N PHE A 749 -5.79 16.25 14.91
CA PHE A 749 -4.81 15.62 15.80
C PHE A 749 -3.89 16.64 16.48
N LEU A 750 -3.63 17.78 15.81
CA LEU A 750 -3.02 18.95 16.43
C LEU A 750 -3.91 19.49 17.56
N ALA A 751 -5.22 19.66 17.33
CA ALA A 751 -6.17 20.13 18.35
C ALA A 751 -6.27 19.16 19.54
N ILE A 752 -6.24 17.84 19.28
CA ILE A 752 -6.20 16.81 20.32
C ILE A 752 -4.91 16.92 21.16
N ALA A 753 -3.76 17.11 20.51
CA ALA A 753 -2.48 17.32 21.19
C ALA A 753 -2.50 18.59 22.06
N THR A 754 -3.03 19.70 21.53
CA THR A 754 -3.21 20.95 22.29
C THR A 754 -4.13 20.74 23.49
N GLY A 755 -5.26 20.06 23.31
CA GLY A 755 -6.18 19.73 24.41
C GLY A 755 -5.51 18.94 25.53
N TYR A 756 -4.64 17.98 25.19
CA TYR A 756 -3.84 17.24 26.17
C TYR A 756 -2.85 18.15 26.93
N VAL A 757 -2.11 19.01 26.22
CA VAL A 757 -1.11 19.90 26.84
C VAL A 757 -1.78 20.96 27.73
N LEU A 758 -2.90 21.54 27.31
CA LEU A 758 -3.70 22.46 28.11
C LEU A 758 -4.27 21.77 29.35
N ARG A 759 -4.76 20.54 29.21
CA ARG A 759 -5.24 19.74 30.35
C ARG A 759 -4.14 19.52 31.39
N LYS A 760 -2.90 19.31 30.94
CA LYS A 760 -1.71 19.15 31.79
C LYS A 760 -1.27 20.45 32.45
N ASN A 761 -1.58 21.60 31.86
CA ASN A 761 -1.20 22.92 32.33
C ASN A 761 -2.45 23.81 32.50
N PRO A 762 -3.33 23.52 33.48
CA PRO A 762 -4.64 24.15 33.58
C PRO A 762 -4.60 25.68 33.73
N LYS A 763 -3.50 26.23 34.26
CA LYS A 763 -3.28 27.69 34.36
C LYS A 763 -3.26 28.39 33.00
N LEU A 764 -2.91 27.66 31.92
CA LEU A 764 -2.83 28.20 30.56
C LEU A 764 -4.17 28.15 29.83
N ILE A 765 -5.17 27.43 30.34
CA ILE A 765 -6.46 27.21 29.64
C ILE A 765 -7.14 28.55 29.35
N SER A 766 -7.37 29.37 30.37
CA SER A 766 -8.07 30.64 30.21
C SER A 766 -7.33 31.59 29.26
N ALA A 767 -6.01 31.73 29.45
CA ALA A 767 -5.18 32.59 28.60
C ALA A 767 -5.22 32.12 27.13
N PHE A 768 -5.06 30.82 26.89
CA PHE A 768 -5.13 30.26 25.54
C PHE A 768 -6.48 30.54 24.87
N PHE A 769 -7.60 30.23 25.54
CA PHE A 769 -8.93 30.40 24.94
C PHE A 769 -9.33 31.86 24.78
N ILE A 770 -8.93 32.76 25.70
CA ILE A 770 -9.14 34.21 25.54
C ILE A 770 -8.37 34.71 24.31
N CYS A 771 -7.09 34.40 24.18
CA CYS A 771 -6.29 34.80 23.02
C CYS A 771 -6.83 34.20 21.72
N ALA A 772 -7.17 32.90 21.73
CA ALA A 772 -7.74 32.23 20.55
C ALA A 772 -9.07 32.85 20.12
N PHE A 773 -9.93 33.21 21.07
CA PHE A 773 -11.21 33.86 20.78
C PHE A 773 -11.05 35.29 20.29
N ILE A 774 -10.15 36.09 20.87
CA ILE A 774 -9.84 37.44 20.38
C ILE A 774 -9.30 37.37 18.94
N LEU A 775 -8.34 36.49 18.67
CA LEU A 775 -7.80 36.30 17.32
C LEU A 775 -8.86 35.74 16.37
N PHE A 776 -9.76 34.88 16.85
CA PHE A 776 -10.88 34.40 16.05
C PHE A 776 -11.75 35.57 15.61
N ILE A 777 -12.19 36.43 16.53
CA ILE A 777 -13.01 37.62 16.19
C ILE A 777 -12.25 38.54 15.24
N TYR A 778 -10.96 38.77 15.49
CA TYR A 778 -10.11 39.63 14.68
C TYR A 778 -9.99 39.14 13.23
N PHE A 779 -9.71 37.85 13.01
CA PHE A 779 -9.56 37.25 11.67
C PHE A 779 -10.89 36.78 11.04
N TYR A 780 -11.99 36.71 11.79
CA TYR A 780 -13.27 36.18 11.29
C TYR A 780 -13.75 36.87 10.01
N PRO A 781 -13.71 38.22 9.88
CA PRO A 781 -14.09 38.88 8.64
C PRO A 781 -13.31 38.37 7.42
N HIS A 782 -12.00 38.13 7.59
CA HIS A 782 -11.09 37.63 6.56
C HIS A 782 -11.28 36.14 6.24
N TRP A 783 -11.87 35.37 7.15
CA TRP A 783 -12.23 33.97 6.93
C TRP A 783 -13.63 33.79 6.33
N SER A 784 -14.49 34.79 6.46
CA SER A 784 -15.91 34.72 6.10
C SER A 784 -16.31 35.63 4.94
N GLY A 785 -15.40 36.50 4.47
CA GLY A 785 -15.67 37.43 3.37
C GLY A 785 -16.52 38.63 3.78
N ILE A 786 -16.54 39.00 5.06
CA ILE A 786 -17.27 40.19 5.52
C ILE A 786 -16.53 41.44 5.05
N PRO A 787 -17.20 42.42 4.42
CA PRO A 787 -16.56 43.67 3.99
C PRO A 787 -15.99 44.48 5.16
N ILE A 788 -14.72 44.85 5.07
CA ILE A 788 -13.98 45.61 6.09
C ILE A 788 -13.25 46.81 5.49
N PRO A 789 -12.93 47.85 6.29
CA PRO A 789 -12.09 48.96 5.84
C PRO A 789 -10.68 48.48 5.42
N LYS A 790 -10.09 49.11 4.40
CA LYS A 790 -8.73 48.78 3.91
C LYS A 790 -7.66 48.82 5.00
N VAL A 791 -7.80 49.70 5.99
CA VAL A 791 -6.88 49.81 7.14
C VAL A 791 -6.90 48.56 8.02
N LEU A 792 -8.09 47.93 8.18
CA LEU A 792 -8.20 46.69 8.94
C LEU A 792 -7.60 45.52 8.15
N ASP A 793 -7.84 45.47 6.85
CA ASP A 793 -7.25 44.45 5.96
C ASP A 793 -5.72 44.46 6.04
N THR A 794 -5.08 45.62 5.90
CA THR A 794 -3.61 45.72 5.98
C THR A 794 -3.04 45.25 7.32
N SER A 795 -3.83 45.29 8.40
CA SER A 795 -3.41 44.81 9.72
C SER A 795 -3.34 43.29 9.83
N TYR A 796 -4.09 42.54 9.01
CA TYR A 796 -4.12 41.07 9.05
C TYR A 796 -2.82 40.42 8.60
N TYR A 797 -2.00 41.14 7.84
CA TYR A 797 -0.75 40.65 7.27
C TYR A 797 0.42 40.81 8.23
N TRP A 798 0.49 39.94 9.24
CA TRP A 798 1.57 39.98 10.23
C TRP A 798 2.95 39.69 9.62
N PHE A 799 2.98 38.93 8.51
CA PHE A 799 4.19 38.67 7.75
C PHE A 799 4.00 39.10 6.29
N ASN A 800 5.08 39.55 5.66
CA ASN A 800 5.06 39.92 4.24
C ASN A 800 4.63 38.76 3.33
N SER A 801 4.92 37.52 3.73
CA SER A 801 4.55 36.31 2.99
C SER A 801 3.05 35.97 3.03
N TRP A 802 2.25 36.69 3.83
CA TRP A 802 0.79 36.54 3.86
C TRP A 802 0.07 37.40 2.82
N ARG A 803 0.81 38.30 2.15
CA ARG A 803 0.29 39.15 1.08
C ARG A 803 0.20 38.38 -0.24
#